data_AF-A0A8X6JE59-F1
#
_entry.id   AF-A0A8X6JE59-F1
#
_cell.length_a   1.000
_cell.length_b   1.000
_cell.length_c   1.000
_cell.angle_alpha   90.00
_cell.angle_beta   90.00
_cell.angle_gamma   90.00
#
_symmetry.space_group_name_H-M   'P 1'
#
loop_
_entity.id
_entity.type
_entity.pdbx_description
1 polymer ?
#
loop_
_entity_poly.entity_id
_entity_poly.type
_entity_poly.pdbx_seq_one_letter_code
_entity_poly.pdbx_strand_id
1 'polypeptide(L)'
;MPSEIIISGISGRFPESDSVAEFSQNLYNKVDLLTENDKRWEPGLYGLPRKMGTIKNVDKFDNQFFGVHNKQAHMLDPQARILLESTYEAIVDAGYDPDELRGKNIGVYIGNCSSESDEFFCRDAKKINGYGMTGCCRAMFANRISYTFDFKGPSLVMDTACSSGALALYQAVNAIQNGDIEAAIVGGANLCLRPGTALQFYRLNMLSDDGICKSFDAAGNGYGRSEAIVSVLLQKSDVARRKYASIVHIKTNTDGFKDQGVTYPSAVMQKQLIKEVYEECKLDPLKVSFVEAHGTGTPVGDPIEMSAISEIFCAGRKEPLLVGSVKSNMGHSEPTSGLCSLVKIIISMENELIPPNLHFYKPNPVIPALTNGQVRIVSNPTPWVGGYAALSCFGFGGVNVHAVLKSHDANVKLQEISNLPVPQLALYSGRTEENVQFLFDYLQKKMPPREFFALLHKSAYAASVARPYRGYKLLMKDQEVADIKRVVSDNRQVWYIFSGMGTQWPGMAQQLMNLEIFANSIRKSAEILKPYGLDLINLITNGVKDETKSRSIIPAFVSIAAVQVALVDILNHIGITPDGIVGHSVGELGCAYADGTFTAEQMILAAYWRGKAVEEAKLEHGAMAALGITWSQAQKCCPKDVFPSCHNAEDSVTISGPKDSVKVFVDKLKAENVFAREVDSCGYAFHSQYIFPAAQKLQDALEKVIPNPKPRSSRWVSSSYPEPEWNKADAKLAGATYFVHNLVSPVLFHEALHHVPKDAIVIEIAPHHLLQAILKRVIGADAEYIGLMKRNVDNTAHLLTSLGKLYVSGLNPDIEKLYSKVQFPVPKCTPMISSLIQWDHSESWCVAKWDKNSNKSQMITEINLGSEESADKYILGHCIDGRCLFPATGYLLLAWKALAELKGKEVNTLPITFEEVKIHRATVMSKTASTKFIINITNTGGEFEISEGGMVVCTGRVYSPENIDNTDFESYLKTSDLKNLPLNKNDIYKELKLRGYDYGPTFQGVAGSDIEGNKGLLKWTDEWVVFLDTMLQFTILGSPKRALCLPTRIQKLTVDPIYHKSFMENLSIEYQGKFNIVFIILTCFSFLPKMQQFCTMAFHLNIH
;
A
#
# COMPACT_ATOMS: atom_id res chain seq x y z
N MET A 1 37.27 13.92 12.04
CA MET A 1 36.14 14.68 12.61
C MET A 1 34.96 13.72 12.75
N PRO A 2 34.07 13.88 13.74
CA PRO A 2 32.84 13.10 13.80
C PRO A 2 32.04 13.26 12.49
N SER A 3 31.39 12.20 12.02
CA SER A 3 30.50 12.27 10.84
C SER A 3 29.35 13.24 11.12
N GLU A 4 28.97 14.06 10.14
CA GLU A 4 27.87 15.03 10.31
C GLU A 4 26.54 14.28 10.45
N ILE A 5 25.66 14.73 11.33
CA ILE A 5 24.29 14.21 11.42
C ILE A 5 23.42 15.02 10.48
N ILE A 6 22.70 14.31 9.62
CA ILE A 6 21.93 14.91 8.54
C ILE A 6 20.48 14.45 8.56
N ILE A 7 19.63 15.27 7.95
CA ILE A 7 18.27 14.91 7.59
C ILE A 7 18.31 14.42 6.15
N SER A 8 17.86 13.19 5.96
CA SER A 8 18.02 12.47 4.70
C SER A 8 16.71 12.13 4.00
N GLY A 9 15.63 11.99 4.76
CA GLY A 9 14.30 11.68 4.26
C GLY A 9 13.24 12.43 5.03
N ILE A 10 12.18 12.86 4.34
CA ILE A 10 11.11 13.67 4.92
C ILE A 10 9.76 13.29 4.33
N SER A 11 8.76 13.12 5.19
CA SER A 11 7.36 13.09 4.79
C SER A 11 6.43 13.65 5.86
N GLY A 12 5.22 14.01 5.46
CA GLY A 12 4.18 14.43 6.38
C GLY A 12 2.84 14.75 5.73
N ARG A 13 1.84 14.91 6.59
CA ARG A 13 0.50 15.42 6.29
C ARG A 13 0.30 16.72 7.07
N PHE A 14 -0.16 17.75 6.37
CA PHE A 14 -0.36 19.09 6.91
C PHE A 14 -1.81 19.52 6.61
N PRO A 15 -2.28 20.63 7.19
CA PRO A 15 -3.60 21.15 6.90
C PRO A 15 -3.77 21.38 5.40
N GLU A 16 -4.86 20.84 4.85
CA GLU A 16 -5.17 20.89 3.42
C GLU A 16 -3.99 20.48 2.50
N SER A 17 -3.05 19.66 2.98
CA SER A 17 -1.90 19.18 2.20
C SER A 17 -1.55 17.72 2.53
N ASP A 18 -1.67 16.83 1.56
CA ASP A 18 -1.41 15.38 1.72
C ASP A 18 0.07 15.01 1.50
N SER A 19 0.93 15.99 1.21
CA SER A 19 2.37 15.78 1.07
C SER A 19 3.19 17.03 1.34
N VAL A 20 4.51 16.87 1.51
CA VAL A 20 5.47 18.00 1.61
C VAL A 20 5.48 18.86 0.34
N ALA A 21 5.28 18.25 -0.84
CA ALA A 21 5.23 18.97 -2.11
C ALA A 21 3.98 19.86 -2.21
N GLU A 22 2.81 19.34 -1.85
CA GLU A 22 1.58 20.13 -1.80
C GLU A 22 1.68 21.24 -0.74
N PHE A 23 2.25 20.92 0.42
CA PHE A 23 2.49 21.91 1.48
C PHE A 23 3.41 23.03 1.01
N SER A 24 4.53 22.69 0.35
CA SER A 24 5.45 23.65 -0.26
C SER A 24 4.74 24.59 -1.25
N GLN A 25 3.92 24.03 -2.15
CA GLN A 25 3.15 24.80 -3.12
C GLN A 25 2.19 25.77 -2.42
N ASN A 26 1.49 25.32 -1.38
CA ASN A 26 0.60 26.15 -0.59
C ASN A 26 1.32 27.29 0.15
N LEU A 27 2.50 27.01 0.72
CA LEU A 27 3.33 28.02 1.38
C LEU A 27 3.73 29.14 0.41
N TYR A 28 4.21 28.80 -0.79
CA TYR A 28 4.63 29.80 -1.78
C TYR A 28 3.46 30.61 -2.36
N ASN A 29 2.30 29.96 -2.54
CA ASN A 29 1.09 30.61 -3.05
C ASN A 29 0.35 31.45 -2.01
N LYS A 30 0.87 31.57 -0.79
CA LYS A 30 0.25 32.30 0.32
C LYS A 30 -1.17 31.82 0.64
N VAL A 31 -1.40 30.51 0.56
CA VAL A 31 -2.68 29.91 0.94
C VAL A 31 -2.76 29.83 2.46
N ASP A 32 -3.80 30.42 3.05
CA ASP A 32 -4.15 30.25 4.47
C ASP A 32 -4.78 28.87 4.65
N LEU A 33 -4.08 27.97 5.35
CA LEU A 33 -4.51 26.58 5.51
C LEU A 33 -5.43 26.39 6.73
N LEU A 34 -5.78 27.47 7.44
CA LEU A 34 -6.80 27.44 8.47
C LEU A 34 -8.16 27.76 7.85
N THR A 35 -8.99 26.72 7.75
CA THR A 35 -10.29 26.80 7.08
C THR A 35 -11.43 26.70 8.09
N GLU A 36 -12.58 27.25 7.71
CA GLU A 36 -13.84 27.04 8.44
C GLU A 36 -14.54 25.82 7.85
N ASN A 37 -14.53 24.71 8.59
CA ASN A 37 -15.13 23.45 8.15
C ASN A 37 -15.66 22.64 9.35
N ASP A 38 -16.52 21.66 9.06
CA ASP A 38 -17.13 20.75 10.03
C ASP A 38 -16.45 19.36 10.09
N LYS A 39 -15.21 19.23 9.58
CA LYS A 39 -14.47 17.95 9.51
C LYS A 39 -14.15 17.36 10.88
N ARG A 40 -14.16 18.15 11.96
CA ARG A 40 -13.88 17.71 13.34
C ARG A 40 -15.07 17.94 14.26
N TRP A 41 -15.56 19.17 14.30
CA TRP A 41 -16.77 19.58 14.99
C TRP A 41 -17.38 20.78 14.28
N GLU A 42 -18.64 21.09 14.58
CA GLU A 42 -19.32 22.25 14.00
C GLU A 42 -18.57 23.57 14.32
N PRO A 43 -18.32 24.44 13.33
CA PRO A 43 -17.72 25.75 13.57
C PRO A 43 -18.46 26.55 14.65
N GLY A 44 -17.71 27.12 15.60
CA GLY A 44 -18.29 27.91 16.69
C GLY A 44 -18.85 27.09 17.86
N LEU A 45 -18.69 25.76 17.87
CA LEU A 45 -19.09 24.91 19.00
C LEU A 45 -18.52 25.43 20.34
N TYR A 46 -19.36 25.64 21.35
CA TYR A 46 -19.01 26.23 22.65
C TYR A 46 -18.38 27.64 22.61
N GLY A 47 -18.53 28.36 21.48
CA GLY A 47 -17.86 29.64 21.26
C GLY A 47 -16.40 29.51 20.82
N LEU A 48 -15.96 28.31 20.45
CA LEU A 48 -14.62 28.09 19.90
C LEU A 48 -14.41 28.86 18.59
N PRO A 49 -13.15 29.18 18.24
CA PRO A 49 -12.82 29.77 16.95
C PRO A 49 -13.36 28.93 15.78
N ARG A 50 -13.85 29.61 14.75
CA ARG A 50 -14.49 28.96 13.58
C ARG A 50 -13.46 28.34 12.63
N LYS A 51 -12.23 28.83 12.63
CA LYS A 51 -11.13 28.35 11.80
C LYS A 51 -10.21 27.39 12.55
N MET A 52 -9.71 26.38 11.85
CA MET A 52 -8.72 25.43 12.32
C MET A 52 -7.93 24.83 11.14
N GLY A 53 -6.66 24.48 11.36
CA GLY A 53 -5.90 23.71 10.38
C GLY A 53 -6.24 22.22 10.47
N THR A 54 -6.84 21.64 9.43
CA THR A 54 -7.27 20.23 9.43
C THR A 54 -6.63 19.42 8.31
N ILE A 55 -6.14 18.21 8.63
CA ILE A 55 -5.72 17.22 7.63
C ILE A 55 -6.98 16.68 6.91
N LYS A 56 -6.89 16.48 5.58
CA LYS A 56 -8.02 16.11 4.72
C LYS A 56 -8.59 14.72 5.05
N ASN A 57 -7.77 13.68 4.93
CA ASN A 57 -8.23 12.28 4.86
C ASN A 57 -7.72 11.45 6.06
N VAL A 58 -8.21 11.74 7.27
CA VAL A 58 -7.79 11.02 8.50
C VAL A 58 -8.43 9.64 8.67
N ASP A 59 -9.43 9.32 7.85
CA ASP A 59 -10.10 8.02 7.82
C ASP A 59 -9.41 7.01 6.89
N LYS A 60 -8.32 7.37 6.22
CA LYS A 60 -7.63 6.52 5.23
C LYS A 60 -6.40 5.82 5.80
N PHE A 61 -6.14 4.60 5.31
CA PHE A 61 -4.96 3.78 5.65
C PHE A 61 -4.89 2.51 4.81
N ASP A 62 -3.72 2.15 4.28
CA ASP A 62 -3.47 0.87 3.58
C ASP A 62 -3.13 -0.26 4.57
N ASN A 63 -4.15 -0.80 5.23
CA ASN A 63 -3.96 -1.79 6.29
C ASN A 63 -3.32 -3.10 5.80
N GLN A 64 -3.60 -3.50 4.55
CA GLN A 64 -3.07 -4.73 3.97
C GLN A 64 -1.56 -4.64 3.79
N PHE A 65 -1.05 -3.51 3.30
CA PHE A 65 0.38 -3.27 3.16
C PHE A 65 1.13 -3.43 4.49
N PHE A 66 0.57 -2.85 5.56
CA PHE A 66 1.17 -2.89 6.90
C PHE A 66 0.84 -4.15 7.70
N GLY A 67 0.16 -5.14 7.10
CA GLY A 67 -0.18 -6.40 7.78
C GLY A 67 -1.14 -6.24 8.97
N VAL A 68 -2.02 -5.23 8.94
CA VAL A 68 -2.97 -4.94 10.01
C VAL A 68 -4.35 -5.50 9.65
N HIS A 69 -4.86 -6.42 10.47
CA HIS A 69 -6.20 -7.00 10.28
C HIS A 69 -7.31 -5.92 10.38
N ASN A 70 -8.37 -6.02 9.56
CA ASN A 70 -9.44 -5.01 9.47
C ASN A 70 -10.05 -4.64 10.85
N LYS A 71 -10.30 -5.63 11.72
CA LYS A 71 -10.79 -5.40 13.10
C LYS A 71 -9.84 -4.53 13.94
N GLN A 72 -8.53 -4.67 13.74
CA GLN A 72 -7.52 -3.84 14.42
C GLN A 72 -7.43 -2.44 13.78
N ALA A 73 -7.53 -2.36 12.46
CA ALA A 73 -7.42 -1.09 11.74
C ALA A 73 -8.50 -0.10 12.15
N HIS A 74 -9.75 -0.53 12.39
CA HIS A 74 -10.79 0.34 12.97
C HIS A 74 -10.43 0.91 14.35
N MET A 75 -9.63 0.18 15.15
CA MET A 75 -9.21 0.58 16.49
C MET A 75 -7.83 1.25 16.52
N LEU A 76 -7.16 1.42 15.38
CA LEU A 76 -5.93 2.21 15.30
C LEU A 76 -6.25 3.70 15.39
N ASP A 77 -5.52 4.44 16.24
CA ASP A 77 -5.58 5.90 16.21
C ASP A 77 -5.14 6.38 14.80
N PRO A 78 -5.88 7.29 14.14
CA PRO A 78 -5.49 7.85 12.85
C PRO A 78 -4.06 8.43 12.84
N GLN A 79 -3.57 8.94 13.98
CA GLN A 79 -2.18 9.37 14.12
C GLN A 79 -1.19 8.24 13.86
N ALA A 80 -1.44 7.06 14.41
CA ALA A 80 -0.59 5.89 14.22
C ALA A 80 -0.63 5.39 12.76
N ARG A 81 -1.82 5.43 12.12
CA ARG A 81 -1.99 5.05 10.72
C ARG A 81 -1.13 5.91 9.80
N ILE A 82 -1.27 7.23 9.92
CA ILE A 82 -0.52 8.19 9.10
C ILE A 82 0.98 8.16 9.42
N LEU A 83 1.36 7.96 10.68
CA LEU A 83 2.78 7.81 11.07
C LEU A 83 3.46 6.61 10.41
N LEU A 84 2.75 5.50 10.22
CA LEU A 84 3.29 4.32 9.53
C LEU A 84 3.57 4.64 8.04
N GLU A 85 2.61 5.26 7.37
CA GLU A 85 2.74 5.70 5.97
C GLU A 85 3.84 6.75 5.81
N SER A 86 3.83 7.81 6.63
CA SER A 86 4.83 8.89 6.53
C SER A 86 6.24 8.41 6.84
N THR A 87 6.39 7.38 7.70
CA THR A 87 7.69 6.78 7.97
C THR A 87 8.20 5.97 6.78
N TYR A 88 7.35 5.16 6.15
CA TYR A 88 7.70 4.47 4.90
C TYR A 88 8.14 5.47 3.83
N GLU A 89 7.33 6.51 3.62
CA GLU A 89 7.59 7.57 2.64
C GLU A 89 8.91 8.29 2.92
N ALA A 90 9.23 8.59 4.18
CA ALA A 90 10.49 9.23 4.54
C ALA A 90 11.71 8.32 4.29
N ILE A 91 11.59 7.01 4.51
CA ILE A 91 12.67 6.04 4.22
C ILE A 91 12.93 5.96 2.71
N VAL A 92 11.86 5.85 1.92
CA VAL A 92 11.96 5.82 0.45
C VAL A 92 12.47 7.15 -0.10
N ASP A 93 12.09 8.27 0.49
CA ASP A 93 12.61 9.60 0.14
C ASP A 93 14.11 9.75 0.39
N ALA A 94 14.64 9.09 1.42
CA ALA A 94 16.08 8.98 1.64
C ALA A 94 16.79 8.04 0.65
N GLY A 95 16.05 7.36 -0.23
CA GLY A 95 16.56 6.45 -1.25
C GLY A 95 16.83 5.04 -0.74
N TYR A 96 16.18 4.58 0.32
CA TYR A 96 16.30 3.21 0.82
C TYR A 96 15.04 2.39 0.56
N ASP A 97 15.21 1.09 0.30
CA ASP A 97 14.13 0.14 0.57
C ASP A 97 14.07 -0.12 2.09
N PRO A 98 12.91 -0.02 2.75
CA PRO A 98 12.79 -0.38 4.17
C PRO A 98 13.31 -1.77 4.51
N ASP A 99 13.29 -2.73 3.58
CA ASP A 99 13.86 -4.06 3.78
C ASP A 99 15.39 -4.02 4.00
N GLU A 100 16.10 -3.03 3.44
CA GLU A 100 17.54 -2.81 3.70
C GLU A 100 17.83 -2.34 5.14
N LEU A 101 16.81 -1.88 5.86
CA LEU A 101 16.94 -1.31 7.22
C LEU A 101 16.44 -2.25 8.31
N ARG A 102 15.77 -3.35 7.96
CA ARG A 102 15.26 -4.34 8.91
C ARG A 102 16.38 -4.94 9.75
N GLY A 103 16.12 -5.13 11.05
CA GLY A 103 17.07 -5.70 12.00
C GLY A 103 18.17 -4.73 12.47
N LYS A 104 18.26 -3.52 11.90
CA LYS A 104 19.29 -2.55 12.27
C LYS A 104 18.97 -1.80 13.55
N ASN A 105 20.01 -1.25 14.19
CA ASN A 105 19.91 -0.49 15.42
C ASN A 105 19.46 0.96 15.16
N ILE A 106 18.23 1.10 14.67
CA ILE A 106 17.59 2.38 14.35
C ILE A 106 16.65 2.76 15.49
N GLY A 107 16.78 3.98 16.00
CA GLY A 107 15.88 4.50 17.03
C GLY A 107 14.60 5.12 16.44
N VAL A 108 13.51 5.12 17.21
CA VAL A 108 12.24 5.75 16.85
C VAL A 108 11.82 6.70 17.97
N TYR A 109 11.72 7.99 17.67
CA TYR A 109 11.46 9.05 18.63
C TYR A 109 10.26 9.89 18.17
N ILE A 110 9.12 9.75 18.85
CA ILE A 110 7.87 10.40 18.44
C ILE A 110 7.43 11.46 19.47
N GLY A 111 7.20 12.69 19.01
CA GLY A 111 6.54 13.73 19.80
C GLY A 111 5.01 13.62 19.68
N ASN A 112 4.32 13.34 20.77
CA ASN A 112 2.86 13.29 20.81
C ASN A 112 2.37 13.66 22.21
N CYS A 113 1.33 14.48 22.34
CA CYS A 113 0.78 14.88 23.64
C CYS A 113 -0.40 14.02 24.10
N SER A 114 -1.25 13.59 23.19
CA SER A 114 -2.44 12.81 23.55
C SER A 114 -2.92 11.90 22.40
N SER A 115 -3.59 10.82 22.79
CA SER A 115 -4.43 10.03 21.89
C SER A 115 -5.89 10.27 22.29
N GLU A 116 -6.57 11.13 21.53
CA GLU A 116 -7.99 11.39 21.74
C GLU A 116 -8.85 10.19 21.28
N SER A 117 -8.33 9.35 20.39
CA SER A 117 -8.98 8.10 19.97
C SER A 117 -9.02 7.08 21.11
N ASP A 118 -7.94 6.96 21.90
CA ASP A 118 -7.88 6.07 23.05
C ASP A 118 -9.00 6.35 24.05
N GLU A 119 -9.15 7.63 24.41
CA GLU A 119 -10.21 8.05 25.32
C GLU A 119 -11.59 7.73 24.74
N PHE A 120 -11.82 8.03 23.46
CA PHE A 120 -13.12 7.80 22.81
C PHE A 120 -13.51 6.32 22.83
N PHE A 121 -12.60 5.43 22.42
CA PHE A 121 -12.88 4.00 22.33
C PHE A 121 -12.99 3.32 23.71
N CYS A 122 -12.42 3.92 24.76
CA CYS A 122 -12.49 3.39 26.12
C CYS A 122 -13.68 3.91 26.95
N ARG A 123 -14.51 4.82 26.42
CA ARG A 123 -15.64 5.39 27.19
C ARG A 123 -16.77 4.39 27.48
N ASP A 124 -17.05 3.49 26.55
CA ASP A 124 -18.11 2.48 26.70
C ASP A 124 -17.49 1.11 26.95
N ALA A 125 -17.53 0.68 28.22
CA ALA A 125 -16.96 -0.60 28.64
C ALA A 125 -17.53 -1.80 27.87
N LYS A 126 -18.77 -1.72 27.36
CA LYS A 126 -19.39 -2.81 26.58
C LYS A 126 -18.83 -2.94 25.17
N LYS A 127 -18.19 -1.89 24.64
CA LYS A 127 -17.61 -1.86 23.28
C LYS A 127 -16.10 -2.15 23.25
N ILE A 128 -15.48 -2.32 24.42
CA ILE A 128 -14.04 -2.59 24.52
C ILE A 128 -13.75 -4.01 23.98
N ASN A 129 -12.89 -4.10 22.98
CA ASN A 129 -12.47 -5.36 22.34
C ASN A 129 -10.97 -5.70 22.53
N GLY A 130 -10.26 -4.91 23.34
CA GLY A 130 -8.82 -5.06 23.61
C GLY A 130 -7.89 -4.46 22.53
N TYR A 131 -8.30 -4.39 21.27
CA TYR A 131 -7.45 -3.86 20.19
C TYR A 131 -7.17 -2.36 20.33
N GLY A 132 -8.06 -1.61 20.98
CA GLY A 132 -7.84 -0.20 21.32
C GLY A 132 -6.53 0.04 22.07
N MET A 133 -6.15 -0.87 22.99
CA MET A 133 -4.88 -0.77 23.71
C MET A 133 -3.68 -0.80 22.76
N THR A 134 -3.64 -1.76 21.84
CA THR A 134 -2.54 -1.89 20.87
C THR A 134 -2.62 -0.86 19.74
N GLY A 135 -3.75 -0.18 19.59
CA GLY A 135 -4.03 0.74 18.49
C GLY A 135 -3.94 2.23 18.85
N CYS A 136 -4.18 2.59 20.11
CA CYS A 136 -4.28 3.97 20.57
C CYS A 136 -3.37 4.30 21.75
N CYS A 137 -2.88 3.32 22.51
CA CYS A 137 -1.94 3.59 23.60
C CYS A 137 -0.74 4.38 23.07
N ARG A 138 -0.37 5.47 23.76
CA ARG A 138 0.65 6.42 23.27
C ARG A 138 1.97 5.75 22.91
N ALA A 139 2.42 4.77 23.69
CA ALA A 139 3.66 4.03 23.40
C ALA A 139 3.64 3.36 22.00
N MET A 140 2.45 3.01 21.49
CA MET A 140 2.29 2.37 20.18
C MET A 140 2.61 3.31 19.02
N PHE A 141 2.61 4.63 19.20
CA PHE A 141 3.02 5.56 18.13
C PHE A 141 4.48 5.35 17.71
N ALA A 142 5.37 5.01 18.65
CA ALA A 142 6.75 4.62 18.34
C ALA A 142 6.89 3.11 18.15
N ASN A 143 6.35 2.30 19.09
CA ASN A 143 6.58 0.86 19.11
C ASN A 143 6.02 0.16 17.86
N ARG A 144 4.89 0.62 17.31
CA ARG A 144 4.32 0.02 16.10
C ARG A 144 5.15 0.31 14.86
N ILE A 145 5.80 1.47 14.79
CA ILE A 145 6.79 1.77 13.74
C ILE A 145 7.98 0.82 13.88
N SER A 146 8.57 0.72 15.07
CA SER A 146 9.69 -0.20 15.33
C SER A 146 9.34 -1.65 14.99
N TYR A 147 8.13 -2.10 15.36
CA TYR A 147 7.63 -3.43 15.04
C TYR A 147 7.52 -3.67 13.53
N THR A 148 6.90 -2.73 12.81
CA THR A 148 6.60 -2.86 11.37
C THR A 148 7.89 -2.94 10.55
N PHE A 149 8.83 -2.02 10.80
CA PHE A 149 10.07 -1.91 10.05
C PHE A 149 11.23 -2.70 10.66
N ASP A 150 10.98 -3.45 11.73
CA ASP A 150 11.96 -4.27 12.44
C ASP A 150 13.17 -3.50 12.97
N PHE A 151 12.95 -2.29 13.47
CA PHE A 151 14.00 -1.45 14.06
C PHE A 151 14.29 -1.87 15.51
N LYS A 152 15.57 -2.10 15.81
CA LYS A 152 16.03 -2.69 17.08
C LYS A 152 16.55 -1.67 18.09
N GLY A 153 16.58 -0.39 17.75
CA GLY A 153 17.01 0.68 18.65
C GLY A 153 15.90 1.14 19.62
N PRO A 154 16.16 2.20 20.41
CA PRO A 154 15.19 2.76 21.34
C PRO A 154 13.89 3.18 20.63
N SER A 155 12.74 2.88 21.23
CA SER A 155 11.43 3.25 20.71
C SER A 155 10.67 4.05 21.77
N LEU A 156 10.56 5.37 21.58
CA LEU A 156 10.16 6.31 22.61
C LEU A 156 9.12 7.30 22.12
N VAL A 157 8.17 7.61 23.00
CA VAL A 157 7.22 8.72 22.83
C VAL A 157 7.49 9.77 23.90
N MET A 158 7.54 11.04 23.48
CA MET A 158 7.86 12.18 24.33
C MET A 158 6.73 13.20 24.34
N ASP A 159 6.58 13.85 25.49
CA ASP A 159 5.56 14.85 25.75
C ASP A 159 6.14 16.04 26.51
N THR A 160 6.41 17.10 25.78
CA THR A 160 6.76 18.40 26.34
C THR A 160 5.87 19.48 25.74
N ALA A 161 4.59 19.15 25.55
CA ALA A 161 3.63 20.00 24.86
C ALA A 161 4.12 20.39 23.46
N CYS A 162 4.10 21.68 23.12
CA CYS A 162 4.44 22.20 21.79
C CYS A 162 5.86 21.88 21.32
N SER A 163 6.80 21.58 22.23
CA SER A 163 8.20 21.27 21.89
C SER A 163 8.48 19.78 21.69
N SER A 164 7.48 18.90 21.84
CA SER A 164 7.68 17.43 21.87
C SER A 164 8.46 16.89 20.66
N GLY A 165 8.08 17.27 19.42
CA GLY A 165 8.77 16.81 18.21
C GLY A 165 10.19 17.37 18.06
N ALA A 166 10.45 18.60 18.53
CA ALA A 166 11.79 19.17 18.55
C ALA A 166 12.67 18.53 19.62
N LEU A 167 12.09 18.17 20.78
CA LEU A 167 12.80 17.42 21.80
C LEU A 167 13.09 16.00 21.35
N ALA A 168 12.18 15.39 20.58
CA ALA A 168 12.40 14.10 19.95
C ALA A 168 13.60 14.14 18.99
N LEU A 169 13.71 15.23 18.21
CA LEU A 169 14.87 15.50 17.37
C LEU A 169 16.16 15.63 18.20
N TYR A 170 16.14 16.36 19.32
CA TYR A 170 17.28 16.50 20.22
C TYR A 170 17.77 15.15 20.77
N GLN A 171 16.85 14.31 21.26
CA GLN A 171 17.21 13.00 21.80
C GLN A 171 17.79 12.07 20.73
N ALA A 172 17.19 12.05 19.54
CA ALA A 172 17.69 11.27 18.43
C ALA A 172 19.10 11.70 17.99
N VAL A 173 19.35 13.02 17.91
CA VAL A 173 20.67 13.55 17.56
C VAL A 173 21.70 13.12 18.59
N ASN A 174 21.42 13.27 19.89
CA ASN A 174 22.36 12.85 20.94
C ASN A 174 22.65 11.35 20.89
N ALA A 175 21.63 10.51 20.67
CA ALA A 175 21.82 9.07 20.56
C ALA A 175 22.71 8.67 19.36
N ILE A 176 22.57 9.35 18.21
CA ILE A 176 23.46 9.14 17.05
C ILE A 176 24.88 9.65 17.35
N GLN A 177 25.02 10.81 18.01
CA GLN A 177 26.31 11.39 18.39
C GLN A 177 27.09 10.48 19.35
N ASN A 178 26.40 9.90 20.34
CA ASN A 178 26.97 8.97 21.32
C ASN A 178 27.29 7.59 20.73
N GLY A 179 26.74 7.27 19.55
CA GLY A 179 26.91 5.96 18.91
C GLY A 179 25.96 4.88 19.44
N ASP A 180 24.93 5.26 20.20
CA ASP A 180 23.90 4.35 20.73
C ASP A 180 23.04 3.77 19.60
N ILE A 181 22.88 4.54 18.51
CA ILE A 181 22.14 4.17 17.30
C ILE A 181 22.88 4.67 16.04
N GLU A 182 22.60 4.04 14.90
CA GLU A 182 23.19 4.41 13.60
C GLU A 182 22.34 5.43 12.82
N ALA A 183 21.02 5.35 12.97
CA ALA A 183 20.05 6.22 12.34
C ALA A 183 18.80 6.33 13.25
N ALA A 184 17.94 7.31 12.96
CA ALA A 184 16.72 7.50 13.74
C ALA A 184 15.54 7.96 12.88
N ILE A 185 14.37 7.40 13.14
CA ILE A 185 13.09 8.00 12.76
C ILE A 185 12.70 8.99 13.85
N VAL A 186 12.52 10.24 13.46
CA VAL A 186 11.96 11.28 14.34
C VAL A 186 10.62 11.70 13.78
N GLY A 187 9.58 11.66 14.60
CA GLY A 187 8.24 12.01 14.17
C GLY A 187 7.50 12.88 15.15
N GLY A 188 6.40 13.47 14.69
CA GLY A 188 5.47 14.22 15.51
C GLY A 188 4.06 14.00 15.02
N ALA A 189 3.11 13.82 15.92
CA ALA A 189 1.71 13.63 15.56
C ALA A 189 0.77 14.44 16.46
N ASN A 190 -0.11 15.20 15.79
CA ASN A 190 -1.20 15.92 16.43
C ASN A 190 -2.46 15.89 15.57
N LEU A 191 -3.57 15.46 16.15
CA LEU A 191 -4.92 15.63 15.61
C LEU A 191 -5.82 16.35 16.63
N CYS A 192 -6.79 17.10 16.13
CA CYS A 192 -7.74 17.89 16.90
C CYS A 192 -9.13 17.25 16.77
N LEU A 193 -9.36 16.10 17.41
CA LEU A 193 -10.63 15.38 17.35
C LEU A 193 -11.60 15.84 18.44
N ARG A 194 -11.12 16.12 19.66
CA ARG A 194 -11.92 16.41 20.84
C ARG A 194 -12.09 17.92 21.06
N PRO A 195 -13.32 18.47 21.00
CA PRO A 195 -13.57 19.89 21.21
C PRO A 195 -13.27 20.34 22.65
N GLY A 196 -13.36 19.42 23.62
CA GLY A 196 -13.02 19.72 25.02
C GLY A 196 -11.58 20.20 25.20
N THR A 197 -10.63 19.64 24.45
CA THR A 197 -9.21 20.08 24.46
C THR A 197 -9.08 21.51 23.93
N ALA A 198 -9.76 21.84 22.82
CA ALA A 198 -9.79 23.19 22.28
C ALA A 198 -10.40 24.19 23.29
N LEU A 199 -11.46 23.78 24.00
CA LEU A 199 -12.12 24.63 24.99
C LEU A 199 -11.21 24.93 26.18
N GLN A 200 -10.37 23.98 26.61
CA GLN A 200 -9.37 24.25 27.65
C GLN A 200 -8.39 25.33 27.22
N PHE A 201 -7.82 25.23 26.01
CA PHE A 201 -6.92 26.26 25.48
C PHE A 201 -7.61 27.62 25.27
N TYR A 202 -8.88 27.62 24.84
CA TYR A 202 -9.67 28.82 24.71
C TYR A 202 -9.87 29.52 26.07
N ARG A 203 -10.21 28.76 27.12
CA ARG A 203 -10.38 29.28 28.48
C ARG A 203 -9.09 29.75 29.14
N LEU A 204 -7.94 29.30 28.65
CA LEU A 204 -6.62 29.82 29.03
C LEU A 204 -6.22 31.07 28.24
N ASN A 205 -7.10 31.62 27.39
CA ASN A 205 -6.81 32.76 26.49
C ASN A 205 -5.56 32.56 25.62
N MET A 206 -5.28 31.31 25.26
CA MET A 206 -4.15 30.99 24.38
C MET A 206 -4.54 30.97 22.90
N LEU A 207 -5.82 30.69 22.62
CA LEU A 207 -6.33 30.64 21.25
C LEU A 207 -6.74 32.03 20.78
N SER A 208 -6.50 32.32 19.51
CA SER A 208 -7.06 33.50 18.87
C SER A 208 -8.56 33.33 18.61
N ASP A 209 -9.36 34.36 18.86
CA ASP A 209 -10.81 34.36 18.59
C ASP A 209 -11.16 34.10 17.11
N ASP A 210 -10.34 34.59 16.17
CA ASP A 210 -10.50 34.34 14.74
C ASP A 210 -9.81 33.05 14.26
N GLY A 211 -9.15 32.34 15.18
CA GLY A 211 -8.55 31.04 14.93
C GLY A 211 -7.34 31.07 13.99
N ILE A 212 -6.65 32.21 13.84
CA ILE A 212 -5.43 32.34 13.03
C ILE A 212 -4.20 32.75 13.86
N CYS A 213 -3.00 32.45 13.37
CA CYS A 213 -1.74 32.86 13.99
C CYS A 213 -1.20 34.14 13.33
N LYS A 214 -1.38 35.29 13.97
CA LYS A 214 -0.87 36.58 13.49
C LYS A 214 0.55 36.84 14.01
N SER A 215 1.47 35.97 13.65
CA SER A 215 2.85 35.99 14.16
C SER A 215 3.50 37.37 13.93
N PHE A 216 3.94 38.01 15.02
CA PHE A 216 4.65 39.30 15.06
C PHE A 216 3.83 40.54 14.65
N ASP A 217 2.54 40.39 14.33
CA ASP A 217 1.66 41.50 14.02
C ASP A 217 1.15 42.20 15.30
N ALA A 218 0.86 43.49 15.22
CA ALA A 218 0.26 44.25 16.32
C ALA A 218 -1.10 43.70 16.77
N ALA A 219 -1.82 42.99 15.90
CA ALA A 219 -3.11 42.36 16.19
C ALA A 219 -3.00 40.93 16.74
N GLY A 220 -1.80 40.46 17.10
CA GLY A 220 -1.59 39.14 17.72
C GLY A 220 -2.32 38.98 19.05
N ASN A 221 -3.24 38.02 19.10
CA ASN A 221 -4.15 37.77 20.24
C ASN A 221 -4.22 36.29 20.65
N GLY A 222 -3.30 35.45 20.18
CA GLY A 222 -3.32 34.01 20.40
C GLY A 222 -2.97 33.22 19.14
N TYR A 223 -3.09 31.90 19.21
CA TYR A 223 -2.80 31.01 18.07
C TYR A 223 -4.06 30.29 17.56
N GLY A 224 -4.06 29.92 16.28
CA GLY A 224 -5.03 28.99 15.70
C GLY A 224 -4.57 27.54 15.85
N ARG A 225 -5.42 26.64 16.36
CA ARG A 225 -5.07 25.20 16.47
C ARG A 225 -4.93 24.57 15.09
N SER A 226 -4.07 23.56 15.01
CA SER A 226 -3.80 22.87 13.76
C SER A 226 -3.39 21.41 13.98
N GLU A 227 -3.52 20.64 12.92
CA GLU A 227 -3.15 19.23 12.82
C GLU A 227 -1.92 19.07 11.94
N ALA A 228 -1.00 18.20 12.33
CA ALA A 228 0.09 17.80 11.47
C ALA A 228 0.68 16.48 11.95
N ILE A 229 1.11 15.67 10.99
CA ILE A 229 1.86 14.45 11.24
C ILE A 229 3.08 14.46 10.34
N VAL A 230 4.28 14.35 10.92
CA VAL A 230 5.55 14.47 10.19
C VAL A 230 6.48 13.34 10.63
N SER A 231 7.20 12.75 9.68
CA SER A 231 8.30 11.80 9.91
C SER A 231 9.56 12.26 9.17
N VAL A 232 10.71 12.20 9.84
CA VAL A 232 12.02 12.46 9.24
C VAL A 232 13.00 11.33 9.56
N LEU A 233 13.88 11.01 8.61
CA LEU A 233 14.97 10.06 8.80
C LEU A 233 16.30 10.81 9.01
N LEU A 234 16.90 10.60 10.18
CA LEU A 234 18.23 11.05 10.54
C LEU A 234 19.26 9.94 10.33
N GLN A 235 20.43 10.30 9.82
CA GLN A 235 21.57 9.39 9.73
C GLN A 235 22.88 10.18 9.71
N LYS A 236 24.00 9.46 9.77
CA LYS A 236 25.33 10.04 9.56
C LYS A 236 25.59 10.28 8.06
N SER A 237 26.34 11.32 7.72
CA SER A 237 26.51 11.79 6.34
C SER A 237 27.29 10.84 5.43
N ASP A 238 28.12 9.98 6.00
CA ASP A 238 28.99 9.01 5.31
C ASP A 238 28.25 7.84 4.68
N VAL A 239 27.06 7.51 5.19
CA VAL A 239 26.22 6.43 4.65
C VAL A 239 25.04 6.93 3.82
N ALA A 240 24.79 8.24 3.82
CA ALA A 240 23.58 8.82 3.25
C ALA A 240 23.56 8.84 1.71
N ARG A 241 22.44 8.42 1.13
CA ARG A 241 22.15 8.59 -0.30
C ARG A 241 21.60 9.98 -0.63
N ARG A 242 20.95 10.63 0.33
CA ARG A 242 20.39 11.98 0.22
C ARG A 242 20.71 12.80 1.46
N LYS A 243 20.91 14.11 1.27
CA LYS A 243 21.15 15.08 2.33
C LYS A 243 20.38 16.37 2.06
N TYR A 244 19.35 16.65 2.86
CA TYR A 244 18.63 17.93 2.83
C TYR A 244 19.36 19.02 3.63
N ALA A 245 19.71 18.71 4.87
CA ALA A 245 20.39 19.63 5.78
C ALA A 245 21.21 18.86 6.81
N SER A 246 22.30 19.47 7.29
CA SER A 246 23.03 19.01 8.47
C SER A 246 22.47 19.67 9.72
N ILE A 247 22.31 18.90 10.79
CA ILE A 247 22.03 19.44 12.13
C ILE A 247 23.38 19.78 12.75
N VAL A 248 23.71 21.07 12.79
CA VAL A 248 24.99 21.57 13.32
C VAL A 248 25.04 21.38 14.83
N HIS A 249 23.97 21.81 15.49
CA HIS A 249 23.80 21.64 16.92
C HIS A 249 22.33 21.78 17.31
N ILE A 250 21.94 21.14 18.40
CA ILE A 250 20.60 21.23 18.98
C ILE A 250 20.70 21.11 20.49
N LYS A 251 19.95 21.94 21.21
CA LYS A 251 19.93 21.93 22.68
C LYS A 251 18.53 22.21 23.20
N THR A 252 18.29 21.78 24.44
CA THR A 252 17.07 22.07 25.19
C THR A 252 17.39 22.63 26.58
N ASN A 253 16.50 23.46 27.11
CA ASN A 253 16.48 23.85 28.51
C ASN A 253 15.03 24.02 29.01
N THR A 254 14.85 24.52 30.23
CA THR A 254 13.52 24.75 30.81
C THR A 254 13.46 26.10 31.51
N ASP A 255 12.32 26.76 31.41
CA ASP A 255 12.06 28.10 31.95
C ASP A 255 12.28 28.25 33.46
N GLY A 256 12.12 27.17 34.22
CA GLY A 256 12.18 27.20 35.69
C GLY A 256 10.98 27.90 36.33
N PHE A 257 11.18 28.43 37.54
CA PHE A 257 10.16 29.15 38.29
C PHE A 257 9.97 30.57 37.73
N LYS A 258 8.70 31.01 37.61
CA LYS A 258 8.28 32.30 37.06
C LYS A 258 7.16 32.88 37.90
N ASP A 259 7.30 34.13 38.36
CA ASP A 259 6.29 34.81 39.19
C ASP A 259 4.94 34.96 38.47
N GLN A 260 4.95 35.01 37.14
CA GLN A 260 3.79 35.20 36.28
C GLN A 260 3.01 33.91 36.02
N GLY A 261 3.50 32.76 36.48
CA GLY A 261 2.87 31.45 36.31
C GLY A 261 3.49 30.56 35.24
N VAL A 262 3.00 29.32 35.18
CA VAL A 262 3.61 28.23 34.37
C VAL A 262 3.60 28.51 32.86
N THR A 263 2.55 29.16 32.36
CA THR A 263 2.32 29.41 30.93
C THR A 263 3.06 30.62 30.39
N TYR A 264 3.65 31.44 31.26
CA TYR A 264 4.39 32.64 30.86
C TYR A 264 5.76 32.23 30.31
N PRO A 265 6.24 32.71 29.15
CA PRO A 265 7.57 32.32 28.64
C PRO A 265 8.71 33.06 29.36
N SER A 266 9.85 32.40 29.58
CA SER A 266 11.02 33.03 30.21
C SER A 266 12.00 33.61 29.19
N ALA A 267 12.05 34.95 29.10
CA ALA A 267 13.00 35.66 28.24
C ALA A 267 14.47 35.31 28.53
N VAL A 268 14.79 35.16 29.83
CA VAL A 268 16.15 34.84 30.30
C VAL A 268 16.55 33.45 29.82
N MET A 269 15.68 32.45 29.99
CA MET A 269 16.01 31.08 29.64
C MET A 269 16.04 30.84 28.13
N GLN A 270 15.15 31.47 27.36
CA GLN A 270 15.20 31.40 25.89
C GLN A 270 16.49 32.01 25.34
N LYS A 271 16.89 33.19 25.84
CA LYS A 271 18.16 33.81 25.48
C LYS A 271 19.36 32.95 25.87
N GLN A 272 19.37 32.40 27.09
CA GLN A 272 20.43 31.52 27.56
C GLN A 272 20.57 30.29 26.67
N LEU A 273 19.46 29.66 26.28
CA LEU A 273 19.46 28.51 25.37
C LEU A 273 20.12 28.83 24.03
N ILE A 274 19.66 29.91 23.39
CA ILE A 274 20.18 30.31 22.08
C ILE A 274 21.68 30.60 22.22
N LYS A 275 22.09 31.38 23.21
CA LYS A 275 23.49 31.71 23.45
C LYS A 275 24.37 30.46 23.62
N GLU A 276 23.96 29.53 24.48
CA GLU A 276 24.69 28.28 24.72
C GLU A 276 24.86 27.45 23.45
N VAL A 277 23.83 27.39 22.58
CA VAL A 277 23.91 26.66 21.32
C VAL A 277 25.05 27.18 20.43
N TYR A 278 25.15 28.50 20.27
CA TYR A 278 26.20 29.11 19.43
C TYR A 278 27.59 29.05 20.08
N GLU A 279 27.67 29.15 21.41
CA GLU A 279 28.93 28.97 22.15
C GLU A 279 29.47 27.54 22.02
N GLU A 280 28.60 26.53 22.14
CA GLU A 280 28.98 25.11 22.05
C GLU A 280 29.37 24.72 20.63
N CYS A 281 28.60 25.13 19.62
CA CYS A 281 28.88 24.80 18.23
C CYS A 281 29.93 25.72 17.58
N LYS A 282 30.42 26.73 18.32
CA LYS A 282 31.43 27.71 17.89
C LYS A 282 31.09 28.39 16.55
N LEU A 283 29.81 28.66 16.33
CA LEU A 283 29.31 29.33 15.13
C LEU A 283 28.99 30.79 15.47
N ASP A 284 29.49 31.71 14.64
CA ASP A 284 29.12 33.12 14.74
C ASP A 284 27.61 33.29 14.39
N PRO A 285 26.77 33.82 15.32
CA PRO A 285 25.36 34.08 15.05
C PRO A 285 25.10 34.96 13.83
N LEU A 286 26.05 35.81 13.43
CA LEU A 286 25.94 36.65 12.23
C LEU A 286 25.88 35.84 10.93
N LYS A 287 26.32 34.58 10.93
CA LYS A 287 26.25 33.68 9.76
C LYS A 287 24.86 33.08 9.52
N VAL A 288 23.94 33.23 10.48
CA VAL A 288 22.57 32.73 10.35
C VAL A 288 21.77 33.65 9.44
N SER A 289 21.27 33.08 8.36
CA SER A 289 20.56 33.83 7.33
C SER A 289 19.07 33.96 7.62
N PHE A 290 18.50 32.96 8.30
CA PHE A 290 17.08 32.85 8.56
C PHE A 290 16.83 32.23 9.93
N VAL A 291 15.89 32.79 10.69
CA VAL A 291 15.38 32.20 11.92
C VAL A 291 13.91 31.84 11.73
N GLU A 292 13.60 30.56 11.84
CA GLU A 292 12.24 30.06 11.95
C GLU A 292 11.87 30.05 13.44
N ALA A 293 11.11 31.07 13.84
CA ALA A 293 10.71 31.31 15.20
C ALA A 293 9.52 30.42 15.63
N HIS A 294 9.30 30.32 16.93
CA HIS A 294 8.11 29.71 17.49
C HIS A 294 6.87 30.52 17.07
N GLY A 295 6.89 31.85 17.25
CA GLY A 295 5.99 32.83 16.63
C GLY A 295 4.52 32.44 16.64
N THR A 296 3.91 32.38 17.82
CA THR A 296 2.53 31.91 18.00
C THR A 296 1.48 32.98 17.71
N GLY A 297 1.87 34.25 17.63
CA GLY A 297 0.92 35.36 17.56
C GLY A 297 0.36 35.72 18.93
N THR A 298 1.02 35.29 20.01
CA THR A 298 0.58 35.62 21.38
C THR A 298 1.11 37.01 21.78
N PRO A 299 0.31 37.83 22.49
CA PRO A 299 0.69 39.19 22.84
C PRO A 299 1.90 39.26 23.78
N VAL A 300 2.15 38.19 24.56
CA VAL A 300 3.27 38.09 25.50
C VAL A 300 4.45 37.29 24.92
N GLY A 301 4.18 36.19 24.23
CA GLY A 301 5.22 35.28 23.75
C GLY A 301 6.06 35.87 22.61
N ASP A 302 5.40 36.46 21.61
CA ASP A 302 6.10 37.00 20.43
C ASP A 302 7.13 38.09 20.80
N PRO A 303 6.82 39.07 21.69
CA PRO A 303 7.82 40.04 22.14
C PRO A 303 8.99 39.43 22.91
N ILE A 304 8.73 38.45 23.77
CA ILE A 304 9.76 37.78 24.58
C ILE A 304 10.73 37.01 23.69
N GLU A 305 10.20 36.23 22.75
CA GLU A 305 11.01 35.47 21.79
C GLU A 305 11.84 36.41 20.91
N MET A 306 11.23 37.46 20.35
CA MET A 306 11.92 38.35 19.44
C MET A 306 13.00 39.18 20.14
N SER A 307 12.83 39.51 21.43
CA SER A 307 13.87 40.13 22.23
C SER A 307 15.13 39.25 22.31
N ALA A 308 14.96 37.94 22.55
CA ALA A 308 16.08 37.00 22.61
C ALA A 308 16.77 36.86 21.24
N ILE A 309 15.99 36.77 20.15
CA ILE A 309 16.51 36.70 18.78
C ILE A 309 17.29 37.97 18.43
N SER A 310 16.71 39.15 18.66
CA SER A 310 17.32 40.42 18.29
C SER A 310 18.67 40.63 18.99
N GLU A 311 18.75 40.31 20.28
CA GLU A 311 19.97 40.54 21.05
C GLU A 311 21.14 39.67 20.57
N ILE A 312 20.87 38.41 20.19
CA ILE A 312 21.92 37.46 19.80
C ILE A 312 22.30 37.60 18.32
N PHE A 313 21.32 37.76 17.44
CA PHE A 313 21.55 37.67 15.99
C PHE A 313 21.76 39.02 15.31
N CYS A 314 21.30 40.14 15.90
CA CYS A 314 21.33 41.45 15.25
C CYS A 314 22.48 42.35 15.72
N ALA A 315 23.16 42.00 16.82
CA ALA A 315 24.30 42.75 17.33
C ALA A 315 25.46 42.76 16.30
N GLY A 316 25.77 43.91 15.72
CA GLY A 316 26.82 44.05 14.69
C GLY A 316 26.42 43.61 13.28
N ARG A 317 25.14 43.28 13.06
CA ARG A 317 24.62 42.88 11.74
C ARG A 317 24.39 44.11 10.84
N LYS A 318 24.80 44.02 9.57
CA LYS A 318 24.63 45.09 8.57
C LYS A 318 23.29 45.04 7.84
N GLU A 319 22.86 43.82 7.49
CA GLU A 319 21.58 43.56 6.84
C GLU A 319 20.54 43.09 7.85
N PRO A 320 19.24 43.31 7.65
CA PRO A 320 18.23 42.81 8.56
C PRO A 320 18.24 41.27 8.65
N LEU A 321 18.04 40.73 9.86
CA LEU A 321 17.83 39.29 10.03
C LEU A 321 16.47 38.90 9.45
N LEU A 322 16.43 37.87 8.60
CA LEU A 322 15.18 37.32 8.10
C LEU A 322 14.56 36.40 9.14
N VAL A 323 13.29 36.66 9.49
CA VAL A 323 12.54 35.84 10.45
C VAL A 323 11.21 35.41 9.87
N GLY A 324 10.80 34.18 10.18
CA GLY A 324 9.52 33.61 9.77
C GLY A 324 8.90 32.72 10.85
N SER A 325 7.65 32.30 10.61
CA SER A 325 6.92 31.30 11.38
C SER A 325 5.91 30.61 10.49
N VAL A 326 6.05 29.30 10.32
CA VAL A 326 5.14 28.41 9.58
C VAL A 326 3.74 28.41 10.19
N LYS A 327 3.61 28.73 11.49
CA LYS A 327 2.33 28.76 12.19
C LYS A 327 1.41 29.82 11.60
N SER A 328 1.95 30.89 11.04
CA SER A 328 1.15 31.88 10.31
C SER A 328 0.47 31.29 9.07
N ASN A 329 1.05 30.28 8.43
CA ASN A 329 0.51 29.64 7.23
C ASN A 329 -0.48 28.51 7.55
N MET A 330 -0.15 27.71 8.56
CA MET A 330 -0.86 26.43 8.82
C MET A 330 -1.49 26.33 10.20
N GLY A 331 -1.28 27.29 11.08
CA GLY A 331 -1.66 27.21 12.49
C GLY A 331 -0.64 26.46 13.35
N HIS A 332 -0.93 26.35 14.63
CA HIS A 332 -0.07 25.69 15.59
C HIS A 332 -0.41 24.21 15.74
N SER A 333 0.45 23.33 15.21
CA SER A 333 0.31 21.87 15.28
C SER A 333 0.82 21.23 16.57
N GLU A 334 0.79 21.99 17.67
CA GLU A 334 1.17 21.57 19.03
C GLU A 334 2.46 20.70 19.07
N PRO A 335 2.47 19.39 19.43
CA PRO A 335 3.72 18.62 19.55
C PRO A 335 4.48 18.47 18.23
N THR A 336 3.82 18.59 17.08
CA THR A 336 4.44 18.48 15.75
C THR A 336 5.03 19.80 15.27
N SER A 337 4.79 20.91 16.00
CA SER A 337 5.09 22.25 15.50
C SER A 337 6.57 22.49 15.17
N GLY A 338 7.48 21.97 15.98
CA GLY A 338 8.92 22.05 15.71
C GLY A 338 9.32 21.33 14.42
N LEU A 339 8.70 20.18 14.12
CA LEU A 339 8.98 19.44 12.88
C LEU A 339 8.35 20.12 11.66
N CYS A 340 7.18 20.77 11.79
CA CYS A 340 6.63 21.61 10.72
C CYS A 340 7.56 22.80 10.38
N SER A 341 8.14 23.44 11.40
CA SER A 341 9.15 24.49 11.21
C SER A 341 10.40 23.94 10.52
N LEU A 342 10.86 22.74 10.90
CA LEU A 342 11.97 22.05 10.24
C LEU A 342 11.70 21.80 8.75
N VAL A 343 10.49 21.30 8.42
CA VAL A 343 10.05 21.06 7.05
C VAL A 343 10.08 22.36 6.23
N LYS A 344 9.58 23.48 6.77
CA LYS A 344 9.62 24.79 6.08
C LYS A 344 11.05 25.25 5.81
N ILE A 345 11.98 25.05 6.75
CA ILE A 345 13.40 25.37 6.53
C ILE A 345 13.97 24.51 5.39
N ILE A 346 13.70 23.20 5.37
CA ILE A 346 14.16 22.30 4.31
C ILE A 346 13.59 22.72 2.95
N ILE A 347 12.30 23.02 2.87
CA ILE A 347 11.66 23.58 1.67
C ILE A 347 12.39 24.85 1.21
N SER A 348 12.74 25.73 2.16
CA SER A 348 13.45 26.98 1.85
C SER A 348 14.84 26.72 1.28
N MET A 349 15.57 25.74 1.86
CA MET A 349 16.91 25.36 1.42
C MET A 349 16.84 24.73 0.03
N GLU A 350 16.00 23.71 -0.19
CA GLU A 350 15.91 22.96 -1.44
C GLU A 350 15.39 23.77 -2.62
N ASN A 351 14.48 24.73 -2.41
CA ASN A 351 13.98 25.60 -3.48
C ASN A 351 14.76 26.91 -3.59
N GLU A 352 15.78 27.11 -2.75
CA GLU A 352 16.59 28.34 -2.65
C GLU A 352 15.74 29.61 -2.45
N LEU A 353 14.59 29.46 -1.80
CA LEU A 353 13.57 30.50 -1.68
C LEU A 353 12.80 30.32 -0.38
N ILE A 354 12.83 31.31 0.51
CA ILE A 354 12.11 31.27 1.79
C ILE A 354 10.61 31.54 1.55
N PRO A 355 9.70 30.64 1.97
CA PRO A 355 8.28 30.87 1.83
C PRO A 355 7.76 32.01 2.72
N PRO A 356 6.77 32.78 2.23
CA PRO A 356 6.23 33.93 2.95
C PRO A 356 5.41 33.55 4.20
N ASN A 357 5.59 34.31 5.26
CA ASN A 357 4.68 34.43 6.39
C ASN A 357 3.37 35.12 5.97
N LEU A 358 2.26 34.67 6.56
CA LEU A 358 0.94 35.28 6.40
C LEU A 358 0.61 36.20 7.56
N HIS A 359 -0.48 36.97 7.39
CA HIS A 359 -1.13 37.78 8.42
C HIS A 359 -0.23 38.83 9.11
N PHE A 360 0.87 39.23 8.47
CA PHE A 360 1.76 40.29 8.93
C PHE A 360 1.50 41.57 8.12
N TYR A 361 0.72 42.48 8.70
CA TYR A 361 0.29 43.75 8.10
C TYR A 361 0.92 44.95 8.81
N LYS A 362 0.89 44.96 10.14
CA LYS A 362 1.43 46.04 10.98
C LYS A 362 2.40 45.46 12.00
N PRO A 363 3.69 45.87 11.97
CA PRO A 363 4.67 45.44 12.98
C PRO A 363 4.18 45.71 14.40
N ASN A 364 4.35 44.75 15.30
CA ASN A 364 4.00 44.93 16.70
C ASN A 364 4.89 46.00 17.36
N PRO A 365 4.33 47.12 17.88
CA PRO A 365 5.11 48.22 18.44
C PRO A 365 5.84 47.86 19.74
N VAL A 366 5.46 46.76 20.40
CA VAL A 366 6.14 46.24 21.61
C VAL A 366 7.49 45.59 21.24
N ILE A 367 7.75 45.36 19.95
CA ILE A 367 8.94 44.68 19.44
C ILE A 367 9.84 45.70 18.70
N PRO A 368 10.83 46.31 19.37
CA PRO A 368 11.66 47.37 18.78
C PRO A 368 12.38 46.93 17.50
N ALA A 369 12.86 45.68 17.47
CA ALA A 369 13.62 45.10 16.36
C ALA A 369 12.87 45.10 15.01
N LEU A 370 11.53 45.06 15.05
CA LEU A 370 10.70 45.13 13.84
C LEU A 370 10.50 46.59 13.39
N THR A 371 10.39 47.51 14.34
CA THR A 371 10.14 48.93 14.06
C THR A 371 11.39 49.69 13.62
N ASN A 372 12.57 49.28 14.12
CA ASN A 372 13.86 49.89 13.78
C ASN A 372 14.56 49.22 12.59
N GLY A 373 13.95 48.18 12.01
CA GLY A 373 14.45 47.48 10.83
C GLY A 373 15.61 46.50 11.07
N GLN A 374 15.94 46.15 12.32
CA GLN A 374 16.96 45.13 12.61
C GLN A 374 16.52 43.71 12.19
N VAL A 375 15.22 43.44 12.27
CA VAL A 375 14.59 42.19 11.85
C VAL A 375 13.58 42.47 10.75
N ARG A 376 13.57 41.63 9.71
CA ARG A 376 12.60 41.66 8.62
C ARG A 376 11.80 40.37 8.58
N ILE A 377 10.50 40.46 8.80
CA ILE A 377 9.58 39.33 8.60
C ILE A 377 9.47 39.03 7.10
N VAL A 378 9.61 37.76 6.74
CA VAL A 378 9.54 37.32 5.33
C VAL A 378 8.08 37.32 4.86
N SER A 379 7.57 38.43 4.35
CA SER A 379 6.17 38.55 3.88
C SER A 379 5.97 38.23 2.38
N ASN A 380 7.07 38.06 1.64
CA ASN A 380 7.10 37.69 0.23
C ASN A 380 8.14 36.60 0.00
N PRO A 381 7.98 35.76 -1.04
CA PRO A 381 9.01 34.79 -1.41
C PRO A 381 10.38 35.49 -1.53
N THR A 382 11.31 35.13 -0.64
CA THR A 382 12.58 35.84 -0.48
C THR A 382 13.73 34.88 -0.79
N PRO A 383 14.68 35.23 -1.67
CA PRO A 383 15.81 34.35 -1.99
C PRO A 383 16.52 33.85 -0.73
N TRP A 384 16.84 32.55 -0.70
CA TRP A 384 17.65 31.96 0.36
C TRP A 384 19.11 32.38 0.16
N VAL A 385 19.59 33.32 0.97
CA VAL A 385 20.97 33.82 0.88
C VAL A 385 21.77 33.36 2.09
N GLY A 386 22.63 32.36 1.90
CA GLY A 386 23.59 31.87 2.90
C GLY A 386 23.47 30.38 3.19
N GLY A 387 24.05 29.95 4.31
CA GLY A 387 24.24 28.53 4.61
C GLY A 387 23.52 28.02 5.87
N TYR A 388 23.09 28.89 6.79
CA TYR A 388 22.60 28.48 8.11
C TYR A 388 21.19 29.01 8.41
N ALA A 389 20.33 28.15 8.95
CA ALA A 389 19.05 28.51 9.57
C ALA A 389 19.07 28.18 11.05
N ALA A 390 18.30 28.93 11.85
CA ALA A 390 17.98 28.55 13.22
C ALA A 390 16.50 28.20 13.35
N LEU A 391 16.18 27.31 14.29
CA LEU A 391 14.83 26.87 14.62
C LEU A 391 14.59 27.04 16.12
N SER A 392 13.51 27.72 16.48
CA SER A 392 13.08 27.88 17.88
C SER A 392 11.72 27.21 18.10
N CYS A 393 11.60 26.42 19.17
CA CYS A 393 10.36 25.74 19.52
C CYS A 393 10.17 25.66 21.04
N PHE A 394 9.08 26.24 21.55
CA PHE A 394 8.85 26.39 22.99
C PHE A 394 7.54 25.74 23.41
N GLY A 395 7.57 24.88 24.42
CA GLY A 395 6.39 24.28 25.03
C GLY A 395 5.73 25.24 26.02
N PHE A 396 4.39 25.28 26.08
CA PHE A 396 3.69 26.16 27.04
C PHE A 396 4.03 25.85 28.51
N GLY A 397 4.49 24.63 28.81
CA GLY A 397 5.01 24.25 30.13
C GLY A 397 6.43 24.76 30.44
N GLY A 398 7.09 25.42 29.47
CA GLY A 398 8.40 26.03 29.62
C GLY A 398 9.59 25.21 29.13
N VAL A 399 9.38 24.07 28.45
CA VAL A 399 10.48 23.31 27.82
C VAL A 399 10.81 23.92 26.47
N ASN A 400 12.04 24.40 26.31
CA ASN A 400 12.50 25.12 25.13
C ASN A 400 13.50 24.26 24.34
N VAL A 401 13.44 24.31 23.02
CA VAL A 401 14.39 23.65 22.11
C VAL A 401 14.84 24.66 21.06
N HIS A 402 16.15 24.68 20.80
CA HIS A 402 16.76 25.50 19.75
C HIS A 402 17.75 24.65 18.94
N ALA A 403 17.69 24.79 17.62
CA ALA A 403 18.54 24.04 16.70
C ALA A 403 19.13 24.93 15.61
N VAL A 404 20.33 24.57 15.16
CA VAL A 404 21.02 25.23 14.03
C VAL A 404 21.20 24.21 12.92
N LEU A 405 20.76 24.58 11.72
CA LEU A 405 20.79 23.76 10.52
C LEU A 405 21.72 24.39 9.49
N LYS A 406 22.43 23.56 8.74
CA LYS A 406 23.29 23.96 7.63
C LYS A 406 22.77 23.36 6.32
N SER A 407 22.58 24.20 5.31
CA SER A 407 22.28 23.79 3.94
C SER A 407 23.44 22.99 3.35
N HIS A 408 23.14 22.01 2.51
CA HIS A 408 24.15 21.35 1.67
C HIS A 408 24.67 22.29 0.57
N ASP A 409 25.91 22.06 0.09
CA ASP A 409 26.58 22.91 -0.90
C ASP A 409 26.05 22.64 -2.32
N ALA A 410 25.77 23.69 -3.08
CA ALA A 410 25.17 23.61 -4.43
C ALA A 410 26.18 23.33 -5.57
N ASN A 411 27.42 22.96 -5.26
CA ASN A 411 28.51 22.97 -6.26
C ASN A 411 28.46 21.81 -7.29
N VAL A 412 27.56 20.83 -7.11
CA VAL A 412 27.40 19.70 -8.05
C VAL A 412 26.19 19.95 -8.93
N LYS A 413 26.41 20.05 -10.25
CA LYS A 413 25.33 20.23 -11.22
C LYS A 413 24.57 18.92 -11.43
N LEU A 414 23.25 18.98 -11.34
CA LEU A 414 22.34 17.90 -11.73
C LEU A 414 22.51 17.56 -13.21
N GLN A 415 22.44 16.27 -13.54
CA GLN A 415 22.52 15.81 -14.93
C GLN A 415 21.14 15.62 -15.54
N GLU A 416 20.84 16.41 -16.57
CA GLU A 416 19.62 16.26 -17.37
C GLU A 416 19.65 14.97 -18.20
N ILE A 417 18.59 14.18 -18.09
CA ILE A 417 18.47 12.89 -18.80
C ILE A 417 18.43 13.06 -20.33
N SER A 418 18.02 14.23 -20.83
CA SER A 418 17.99 14.52 -22.28
C SER A 418 19.36 14.59 -22.95
N ASN A 419 20.42 14.73 -22.16
CA ASN A 419 21.80 14.86 -22.66
C ASN A 419 22.57 13.53 -22.53
N LEU A 420 21.91 12.45 -22.08
CA LEU A 420 22.54 11.15 -21.91
C LEU A 420 22.54 10.35 -23.23
N PRO A 421 23.61 9.59 -23.53
CA PRO A 421 23.69 8.76 -24.74
C PRO A 421 22.78 7.52 -24.70
N VAL A 422 22.30 7.15 -23.52
CA VAL A 422 21.41 6.02 -23.26
C VAL A 422 20.12 6.57 -22.65
N PRO A 423 18.94 6.28 -23.23
CA PRO A 423 17.66 6.71 -22.68
C PRO A 423 17.47 6.21 -21.24
N GLN A 424 16.78 7.01 -20.41
CA GLN A 424 16.53 6.64 -19.02
C GLN A 424 15.33 5.69 -18.91
N LEU A 425 15.58 4.45 -18.49
CA LEU A 425 14.56 3.52 -18.05
C LEU A 425 14.20 3.80 -16.59
N ALA A 426 12.92 3.97 -16.31
CA ALA A 426 12.35 4.11 -14.97
C ALA A 426 11.61 2.82 -14.60
N LEU A 427 11.91 2.25 -13.42
CA LEU A 427 11.20 1.12 -12.84
C LEU A 427 10.50 1.56 -11.56
N TYR A 428 9.28 1.06 -11.33
CA TYR A 428 8.54 1.35 -10.11
C TYR A 428 7.54 0.25 -9.76
N SER A 429 7.30 0.08 -8.46
CA SER A 429 6.27 -0.79 -7.92
C SER A 429 5.36 -0.02 -6.97
N GLY A 430 4.05 -0.28 -7.07
CA GLY A 430 3.00 0.40 -6.33
C GLY A 430 1.91 -0.55 -5.83
N ARG A 431 0.93 0.02 -5.11
CA ARG A 431 -0.20 -0.71 -4.52
C ARG A 431 -1.32 -0.96 -5.52
N THR A 432 -1.54 -0.01 -6.42
CA THR A 432 -2.53 -0.07 -7.49
C THR A 432 -1.90 0.33 -8.83
N GLU A 433 -2.58 0.03 -9.93
CA GLU A 433 -2.16 0.44 -11.28
C GLU A 433 -2.14 1.98 -11.39
N GLU A 434 -3.13 2.64 -10.81
CA GLU A 434 -3.28 4.10 -10.78
C GLU A 434 -2.13 4.78 -10.05
N ASN A 435 -1.61 4.17 -8.96
CA ASN A 435 -0.46 4.72 -8.24
C ASN A 435 0.82 4.69 -9.09
N VAL A 436 1.01 3.63 -9.87
CA VAL A 436 2.17 3.52 -10.79
C VAL A 436 2.02 4.53 -11.93
N GLN A 437 0.80 4.66 -12.49
CA GLN A 437 0.51 5.62 -13.53
C GLN A 437 0.74 7.07 -13.06
N PHE A 438 0.33 7.40 -11.83
CA PHE A 438 0.56 8.74 -11.24
C PHE A 438 2.05 9.12 -11.23
N LEU A 439 2.94 8.20 -10.85
CA LEU A 439 4.38 8.43 -10.91
C LEU A 439 4.83 8.63 -12.37
N PHE A 440 4.35 7.81 -13.30
CA PHE A 440 4.73 7.89 -14.71
C PHE A 440 4.29 9.18 -15.40
N ASP A 441 3.15 9.73 -15.00
CA ASP A 441 2.68 11.05 -15.44
C ASP A 441 3.58 12.15 -14.90
N TYR A 442 4.00 12.04 -13.62
CA TYR A 442 4.98 12.96 -13.03
C TYR A 442 6.32 12.91 -13.77
N LEU A 443 6.85 11.71 -14.05
CA LEU A 443 8.12 11.52 -14.76
C LEU A 443 8.07 12.14 -16.16
N GLN A 444 6.98 11.93 -16.90
CA GLN A 444 6.80 12.51 -18.24
C GLN A 444 6.72 14.03 -18.20
N LYS A 445 6.02 14.59 -17.21
CA LYS A 445 5.81 16.04 -17.09
C LYS A 445 7.04 16.78 -16.59
N LYS A 446 7.81 16.18 -15.67
CA LYS A 446 8.92 16.85 -14.98
C LYS A 446 10.29 16.48 -15.52
N MET A 447 10.44 15.31 -16.15
CA MET A 447 11.72 14.80 -16.66
C MET A 447 12.86 15.00 -15.65
N PRO A 448 12.75 14.41 -14.44
CA PRO A 448 13.67 14.68 -13.34
C PRO A 448 15.13 14.32 -13.70
N PRO A 449 16.11 14.89 -12.99
CA PRO A 449 17.51 14.59 -13.25
C PRO A 449 17.83 13.14 -12.93
N ARG A 450 18.94 12.65 -13.47
CA ARG A 450 19.38 11.27 -13.32
C ARG A 450 19.48 10.80 -11.87
N GLU A 451 19.96 11.66 -10.98
CA GLU A 451 20.17 11.37 -9.56
C GLU A 451 18.86 11.01 -8.84
N PHE A 452 17.72 11.48 -9.34
CA PHE A 452 16.39 11.08 -8.87
C PHE A 452 16.13 9.58 -9.10
N PHE A 453 16.49 9.05 -10.28
CA PHE A 453 16.27 7.63 -10.61
C PHE A 453 17.15 6.71 -9.77
N ALA A 454 18.37 7.14 -9.43
CA ALA A 454 19.26 6.38 -8.55
C ALA A 454 18.69 6.22 -7.12
N LEU A 455 17.82 7.13 -6.67
CA LEU A 455 17.09 7.01 -5.42
C LEU A 455 15.80 6.19 -5.60
N LEU A 456 15.03 6.49 -6.65
CA LEU A 456 13.75 5.82 -6.94
C LEU A 456 13.93 4.30 -7.10
N HIS A 457 14.92 3.86 -7.88
CA HIS A 457 15.12 2.45 -8.21
C HIS A 457 15.45 1.57 -7.00
N LYS A 458 15.98 2.15 -5.91
CA LYS A 458 16.18 1.40 -4.65
C LYS A 458 14.87 0.90 -4.09
N SER A 459 13.81 1.70 -4.21
CA SER A 459 12.46 1.32 -3.84
C SER A 459 11.71 0.56 -4.95
N ALA A 460 12.30 0.21 -6.09
CA ALA A 460 11.55 -0.48 -7.15
C ALA A 460 11.36 -1.98 -6.87
N TYR A 461 12.27 -2.63 -6.15
CA TYR A 461 12.38 -4.11 -6.12
C TYR A 461 11.72 -4.80 -4.93
N ALA A 462 10.77 -4.16 -4.21
CA ALA A 462 10.10 -4.90 -3.13
C ALA A 462 9.28 -6.08 -3.65
N ALA A 463 9.05 -7.02 -2.74
CA ALA A 463 8.26 -8.21 -2.97
C ALA A 463 6.88 -7.89 -3.56
N SER A 464 6.47 -8.69 -4.56
CA SER A 464 5.17 -8.52 -5.24
C SER A 464 3.96 -8.63 -4.30
N VAL A 465 4.10 -9.37 -3.19
CA VAL A 465 3.07 -9.45 -2.13
C VAL A 465 2.76 -8.07 -1.53
N ALA A 466 3.80 -7.28 -1.27
CA ALA A 466 3.66 -5.94 -0.71
C ALA A 466 3.31 -4.90 -1.77
N ARG A 467 3.81 -5.03 -3.01
CA ARG A 467 3.53 -4.11 -4.12
C ARG A 467 3.25 -4.88 -5.40
N PRO A 468 1.99 -5.28 -5.61
CA PRO A 468 1.63 -6.23 -6.66
C PRO A 468 1.64 -5.62 -8.05
N TYR A 469 1.59 -4.29 -8.19
CA TYR A 469 1.65 -3.64 -9.49
C TYR A 469 3.07 -3.15 -9.76
N ARG A 470 3.70 -3.67 -10.81
CA ARG A 470 4.99 -3.23 -11.31
C ARG A 470 4.81 -2.54 -12.65
N GLY A 471 5.55 -1.47 -12.87
CA GLY A 471 5.59 -0.80 -14.16
C GLY A 471 7.00 -0.42 -14.58
N TYR A 472 7.16 -0.22 -15.88
CA TYR A 472 8.33 0.45 -16.43
C TYR A 472 7.93 1.58 -17.38
N LYS A 473 8.78 2.60 -17.50
CA LYS A 473 8.65 3.68 -18.48
C LYS A 473 10.00 4.05 -19.05
N LEU A 474 10.10 4.10 -20.37
CA LEU A 474 11.29 4.59 -21.08
C LEU A 474 11.10 6.08 -21.41
N LEU A 475 11.94 6.94 -20.85
CA LEU A 475 11.83 8.39 -21.01
C LEU A 475 12.62 8.85 -22.25
N MET A 476 11.88 9.25 -23.29
CA MET A 476 12.39 9.77 -24.56
C MET A 476 11.60 11.03 -24.96
N LYS A 477 12.20 11.93 -25.74
CA LYS A 477 11.57 13.22 -26.10
C LYS A 477 10.25 13.09 -26.86
N ASP A 478 10.11 12.06 -27.71
CA ASP A 478 9.00 11.96 -28.70
C ASP A 478 8.34 10.57 -28.77
N GLN A 479 8.64 9.67 -27.85
CA GLN A 479 8.08 8.31 -27.82
C GLN A 479 7.78 7.89 -26.39
N GLU A 480 6.58 7.34 -26.19
CA GLU A 480 6.17 6.77 -24.92
C GLU A 480 6.18 5.24 -25.03
N VAL A 481 7.01 4.60 -24.21
CA VAL A 481 7.00 3.16 -24.03
C VAL A 481 6.87 2.90 -22.54
N ALA A 482 5.68 2.48 -22.12
CA ALA A 482 5.38 2.10 -20.76
C ALA A 482 4.49 0.86 -20.74
N ASP A 483 4.57 0.10 -19.65
CA ASP A 483 3.67 -1.01 -19.37
C ASP A 483 3.52 -1.13 -17.85
N ILE A 484 2.35 -1.54 -17.39
CA ILE A 484 2.05 -1.77 -15.98
C ILE A 484 1.34 -3.11 -15.90
N LYS A 485 1.85 -4.02 -15.07
CA LYS A 485 1.25 -5.34 -14.86
C LYS A 485 1.15 -5.66 -13.38
N ARG A 486 0.10 -6.39 -13.04
CA ARG A 486 -0.01 -7.06 -11.74
C ARG A 486 0.85 -8.32 -11.76
N VAL A 487 1.82 -8.41 -10.87
CA VAL A 487 2.68 -9.57 -10.67
C VAL A 487 2.05 -10.49 -9.63
N VAL A 488 1.81 -11.74 -10.03
CA VAL A 488 1.17 -12.76 -9.17
C VAL A 488 2.20 -13.64 -8.45
N SER A 489 3.38 -13.83 -9.06
CA SER A 489 4.46 -14.66 -8.53
C SER A 489 5.82 -14.08 -8.91
N ASP A 490 6.73 -14.02 -7.95
CA ASP A 490 8.13 -13.63 -8.15
C ASP A 490 9.02 -14.82 -8.58
N ASN A 491 8.51 -16.06 -8.58
CA ASN A 491 9.31 -17.29 -8.71
C ASN A 491 9.21 -17.97 -10.09
N ARG A 492 9.10 -17.20 -11.17
CA ARG A 492 9.02 -17.76 -12.53
C ARG A 492 10.41 -18.13 -13.03
N GLN A 493 10.55 -19.32 -13.62
CA GLN A 493 11.83 -19.76 -14.18
C GLN A 493 12.25 -18.92 -15.39
N VAL A 494 13.55 -18.61 -15.48
CA VAL A 494 14.14 -17.87 -16.60
C VAL A 494 14.78 -18.85 -17.58
N TRP A 495 14.35 -18.79 -18.85
CA TRP A 495 14.85 -19.67 -19.90
C TRP A 495 15.50 -18.89 -21.03
N TYR A 496 16.76 -19.18 -21.32
CA TYR A 496 17.49 -18.55 -22.44
C TYR A 496 17.33 -19.38 -23.70
N ILE A 497 16.88 -18.73 -24.77
CA ILE A 497 16.75 -19.31 -26.10
C ILE A 497 17.75 -18.65 -27.04
N PHE A 498 18.69 -19.41 -27.57
CA PHE A 498 19.69 -18.90 -28.50
C PHE A 498 19.28 -19.20 -29.94
N SER A 499 18.90 -18.15 -30.69
CA SER A 499 18.55 -18.29 -32.10
C SER A 499 19.79 -18.35 -32.98
N GLY A 500 19.71 -19.13 -34.06
CA GLY A 500 20.83 -19.40 -34.95
C GLY A 500 20.95 -18.43 -36.14
N MET A 501 21.35 -18.99 -37.28
CA MET A 501 21.53 -18.29 -38.55
C MET A 501 20.21 -17.64 -39.05
N GLY A 502 20.34 -16.51 -39.75
CA GLY A 502 19.21 -15.71 -40.26
C GLY A 502 18.86 -14.52 -39.37
N THR A 503 19.46 -14.45 -38.19
CA THR A 503 19.27 -13.38 -37.20
C THR A 503 20.20 -12.20 -37.43
N GLN A 504 21.32 -12.36 -38.16
CA GLN A 504 22.27 -11.30 -38.50
C GLN A 504 21.67 -10.25 -39.45
N TRP A 505 22.16 -9.01 -39.40
CA TRP A 505 21.81 -7.95 -40.36
C TRP A 505 22.82 -6.78 -40.33
N PRO A 506 22.94 -5.98 -41.40
CA PRO A 506 23.87 -4.84 -41.46
C PRO A 506 23.61 -3.80 -40.37
N GLY A 507 24.63 -3.44 -39.59
CA GLY A 507 24.52 -2.44 -38.53
C GLY A 507 23.82 -2.90 -37.26
N MET A 508 23.65 -4.22 -37.07
CA MET A 508 22.89 -4.78 -35.95
C MET A 508 23.33 -4.35 -34.55
N ALA A 509 24.59 -3.97 -34.36
CA ALA A 509 25.13 -3.58 -33.06
C ALA A 509 25.27 -2.05 -32.89
N GLN A 510 25.03 -1.26 -33.94
CA GLN A 510 25.40 0.17 -34.00
C GLN A 510 24.88 0.97 -32.81
N GLN A 511 23.59 0.84 -32.47
CA GLN A 511 22.97 1.61 -31.38
C GLN A 511 23.43 1.12 -30.00
N LEU A 512 23.57 -0.20 -29.82
CA LEU A 512 23.95 -0.82 -28.54
C LEU A 512 25.40 -0.55 -28.15
N MET A 513 26.26 -0.10 -29.08
CA MET A 513 27.62 0.37 -28.76
C MET A 513 27.63 1.58 -27.81
N ASN A 514 26.50 2.27 -27.60
CA ASN A 514 26.37 3.31 -26.59
C ASN A 514 26.34 2.75 -25.15
N LEU A 515 26.02 1.48 -24.97
CA LEU A 515 26.11 0.79 -23.68
C LEU A 515 27.53 0.26 -23.47
N GLU A 516 28.21 0.78 -22.45
CA GLU A 516 29.63 0.49 -22.22
C GLU A 516 29.91 -1.00 -22.01
N ILE A 517 29.05 -1.72 -21.29
CA ILE A 517 29.17 -3.17 -21.08
C ILE A 517 29.10 -3.95 -22.40
N PHE A 518 28.17 -3.59 -23.29
CA PHE A 518 28.02 -4.20 -24.61
C PHE A 518 29.24 -3.89 -25.48
N ALA A 519 29.62 -2.62 -25.56
CA ALA A 519 30.76 -2.17 -26.35
C ALA A 519 32.07 -2.85 -25.90
N ASN A 520 32.28 -3.02 -24.59
CA ASN A 520 33.45 -3.70 -24.06
C ASN A 520 33.48 -5.19 -24.41
N SER A 521 32.34 -5.87 -24.36
CA SER A 521 32.22 -7.28 -24.77
C SER A 521 32.51 -7.47 -26.27
N ILE A 522 31.98 -6.58 -27.11
CA ILE A 522 32.24 -6.56 -28.55
C ILE A 522 33.71 -6.28 -28.86
N ARG A 523 34.34 -5.30 -28.20
CA ARG A 523 35.78 -5.00 -28.39
C ARG A 523 36.66 -6.20 -28.04
N LYS A 524 36.36 -6.91 -26.94
CA LYS A 524 37.06 -8.16 -26.59
C LYS A 524 36.90 -9.22 -27.68
N SER A 525 35.69 -9.40 -28.20
CA SER A 525 35.40 -10.31 -29.31
C SER A 525 36.14 -9.91 -30.60
N ALA A 526 36.28 -8.62 -30.86
CA ALA A 526 37.01 -8.10 -32.02
C ALA A 526 38.52 -8.36 -31.92
N GLU A 527 39.12 -8.19 -30.74
CA GLU A 527 40.55 -8.49 -30.53
C GLU A 527 40.87 -9.99 -30.75
N ILE A 528 39.94 -10.89 -30.41
CA ILE A 528 40.09 -12.33 -30.69
C ILE A 528 40.15 -12.63 -32.20
N LEU A 529 39.42 -11.86 -33.01
CA LEU A 529 39.30 -12.08 -34.46
C LEU A 529 40.37 -11.35 -35.28
N LYS A 530 41.07 -10.39 -34.68
CA LYS A 530 42.12 -9.58 -35.31
C LYS A 530 43.25 -10.42 -35.94
N PRO A 531 43.77 -11.50 -35.32
CA PRO A 531 44.78 -12.37 -35.95
C PRO A 531 44.28 -13.08 -37.22
N TYR A 532 42.96 -13.18 -37.39
CA TYR A 532 42.32 -13.84 -38.53
C TYR A 532 41.90 -12.86 -39.64
N GLY A 533 42.28 -11.58 -39.51
CA GLY A 533 42.04 -10.55 -40.53
C GLY A 533 40.59 -10.06 -40.61
N LEU A 534 39.77 -10.26 -39.58
CA LEU A 534 38.38 -9.83 -39.54
C LEU A 534 38.20 -8.59 -38.66
N ASP A 535 37.67 -7.52 -39.25
CA ASP A 535 37.24 -6.32 -38.51
C ASP A 535 35.79 -6.48 -38.06
N LEU A 536 35.60 -7.13 -36.91
CA LEU A 536 34.27 -7.39 -36.35
C LEU A 536 33.48 -6.11 -36.11
N ILE A 537 34.11 -5.04 -35.60
CA ILE A 537 33.40 -3.80 -35.27
C ILE A 537 32.79 -3.20 -36.53
N ASN A 538 33.57 -3.12 -37.62
CA ASN A 538 33.06 -2.62 -38.89
C ASN A 538 31.93 -3.51 -39.45
N LEU A 539 32.08 -4.85 -39.37
CA LEU A 539 31.06 -5.81 -39.82
C LEU A 539 29.70 -5.56 -39.16
N ILE A 540 29.67 -5.37 -37.84
CA ILE A 540 28.42 -5.29 -37.08
C ILE A 540 27.84 -3.87 -36.94
N THR A 541 28.62 -2.82 -37.24
CA THR A 541 28.18 -1.41 -37.11
C THR A 541 27.87 -0.73 -38.44
N ASN A 542 28.70 -0.93 -39.46
CA ASN A 542 28.49 -0.33 -40.78
C ASN A 542 27.84 -1.30 -41.76
N GLY A 543 28.01 -2.60 -41.54
CA GLY A 543 27.62 -3.64 -42.48
C GLY A 543 28.45 -3.61 -43.76
N VAL A 544 28.59 -4.75 -44.43
CA VAL A 544 29.23 -4.77 -45.75
C VAL A 544 28.18 -4.35 -46.78
N LYS A 545 28.42 -3.26 -47.53
CA LYS A 545 27.48 -2.69 -48.52
C LYS A 545 27.10 -3.64 -49.68
N ASP A 546 27.68 -4.84 -49.78
CA ASP A 546 27.55 -5.73 -50.95
C ASP A 546 27.46 -7.24 -50.59
N GLU A 547 26.89 -7.58 -49.44
CA GLU A 547 26.84 -8.97 -48.93
C GLU A 547 25.95 -9.92 -49.76
N THR A 548 24.97 -9.40 -50.51
CA THR A 548 24.03 -10.22 -51.30
C THR A 548 24.67 -11.05 -52.43
N LYS A 549 25.98 -10.89 -52.68
CA LYS A 549 26.74 -11.64 -53.69
C LYS A 549 27.89 -12.48 -53.12
N SER A 550 28.13 -12.51 -51.81
CA SER A 550 29.22 -13.28 -51.18
C SER A 550 28.72 -14.60 -50.59
N ARG A 551 29.40 -15.72 -50.89
CA ARG A 551 29.12 -17.04 -50.28
C ARG A 551 29.75 -17.20 -48.88
N SER A 552 30.44 -16.18 -48.36
CA SER A 552 31.15 -16.30 -47.10
C SER A 552 30.18 -16.31 -45.91
N ILE A 553 30.24 -17.37 -45.10
CA ILE A 553 29.39 -17.56 -43.91
C ILE A 553 30.10 -17.15 -42.62
N ILE A 554 31.42 -17.05 -42.63
CA ILE A 554 32.22 -16.65 -41.46
C ILE A 554 31.72 -15.34 -40.85
N PRO A 555 31.49 -14.24 -41.61
CA PRO A 555 31.01 -12.98 -41.04
C PRO A 555 29.70 -13.14 -40.28
N ALA A 556 28.76 -13.95 -40.80
CA ALA A 556 27.47 -14.18 -40.15
C ALA A 556 27.63 -14.92 -38.80
N PHE A 557 28.41 -16.00 -38.76
CA PHE A 557 28.62 -16.77 -37.52
C PHE A 557 29.33 -15.97 -36.44
N VAL A 558 30.43 -15.30 -36.76
CA VAL A 558 31.18 -14.53 -35.74
C VAL A 558 30.38 -13.32 -35.25
N SER A 559 29.57 -12.73 -36.13
CA SER A 559 28.67 -11.63 -35.80
C SER A 559 27.59 -12.06 -34.82
N ILE A 560 26.88 -13.16 -35.10
CA ILE A 560 25.88 -13.72 -34.18
C ILE A 560 26.52 -14.06 -32.84
N ALA A 561 27.66 -14.74 -32.86
CA ALA A 561 28.37 -15.16 -31.66
C ALA A 561 28.76 -13.97 -30.78
N ALA A 562 29.36 -12.92 -31.36
CA ALA A 562 29.79 -11.75 -30.62
C ALA A 562 28.62 -11.00 -29.98
N VAL A 563 27.50 -10.86 -30.69
CA VAL A 563 26.30 -10.23 -30.13
C VAL A 563 25.69 -11.09 -29.03
N GLN A 564 25.59 -12.41 -29.21
CA GLN A 564 25.07 -13.31 -28.18
C GLN A 564 25.92 -13.28 -26.89
N VAL A 565 27.25 -13.25 -27.02
CA VAL A 565 28.17 -13.05 -25.89
C VAL A 565 27.86 -11.72 -25.18
N ALA A 566 27.77 -10.62 -25.94
CA ALA A 566 27.52 -9.30 -25.37
C ALA A 566 26.14 -9.16 -24.69
N LEU A 567 25.11 -9.81 -25.22
CA LEU A 567 23.78 -9.85 -24.60
C LEU A 567 23.78 -10.67 -23.30
N VAL A 568 24.46 -11.82 -23.28
CA VAL A 568 24.64 -12.62 -22.06
C VAL A 568 25.44 -11.85 -21.00
N ASP A 569 26.49 -11.13 -21.42
CA ASP A 569 27.26 -10.26 -20.53
C ASP A 569 26.39 -9.18 -19.89
N ILE A 570 25.48 -8.55 -20.65
CA ILE A 570 24.51 -7.59 -20.10
C ILE A 570 23.64 -8.25 -19.04
N LEU A 571 23.00 -9.39 -19.35
CA LEU A 571 22.10 -10.08 -18.44
C LEU A 571 22.81 -10.48 -17.14
N ASN A 572 24.01 -11.06 -17.25
CA ASN A 572 24.83 -11.44 -16.11
C ASN A 572 25.23 -10.21 -15.27
N HIS A 573 25.60 -9.10 -15.92
CA HIS A 573 26.00 -7.86 -15.25
C HIS A 573 24.86 -7.29 -14.40
N ILE A 574 23.62 -7.32 -14.92
CA ILE A 574 22.41 -6.88 -14.20
C ILE A 574 21.80 -7.97 -13.30
N GLY A 575 22.47 -9.12 -13.13
CA GLY A 575 22.07 -10.17 -12.18
C GLY A 575 20.97 -11.13 -12.67
N ILE A 576 20.68 -11.17 -13.97
CA ILE A 576 19.75 -12.15 -14.56
C ILE A 576 20.56 -13.36 -15.06
N THR A 577 20.22 -14.53 -14.54
CA THR A 577 20.80 -15.83 -14.92
C THR A 577 19.69 -16.81 -15.30
N PRO A 578 19.96 -17.79 -16.18
CA PRO A 578 18.96 -18.74 -16.60
C PRO A 578 18.87 -19.96 -15.66
N ASP A 579 17.64 -20.43 -15.46
CA ASP A 579 17.30 -21.73 -14.90
C ASP A 579 17.36 -22.84 -15.97
N GLY A 580 17.10 -22.48 -17.23
CA GLY A 580 17.18 -23.40 -18.37
C GLY A 580 17.69 -22.72 -19.65
N ILE A 581 18.31 -23.50 -20.53
CA ILE A 581 18.97 -23.02 -21.75
C ILE A 581 18.66 -23.97 -22.91
N VAL A 582 18.21 -23.42 -24.04
CA VAL A 582 17.99 -24.14 -25.30
C VAL A 582 18.60 -23.35 -26.45
N GLY A 583 19.31 -24.02 -27.36
CA GLY A 583 19.85 -23.40 -28.57
C GLY A 583 19.18 -23.94 -29.82
N HIS A 584 19.11 -23.12 -30.87
CA HIS A 584 18.70 -23.53 -32.21
C HIS A 584 19.92 -23.54 -33.12
N SER A 585 20.31 -24.71 -33.64
CA SER A 585 21.44 -24.83 -34.58
C SER A 585 22.73 -24.25 -33.99
N VAL A 586 23.38 -23.32 -34.68
CA VAL A 586 24.58 -22.58 -34.24
C VAL A 586 24.38 -21.84 -32.91
N GLY A 587 23.14 -21.55 -32.50
CA GLY A 587 22.83 -20.97 -31.19
C GLY A 587 23.27 -21.84 -30.00
N GLU A 588 23.49 -23.15 -30.20
CA GLU A 588 24.07 -24.01 -29.15
C GLU A 588 25.50 -23.62 -28.74
N LEU A 589 26.24 -22.91 -29.59
CA LEU A 589 27.52 -22.30 -29.17
C LEU A 589 27.26 -21.26 -28.06
N GLY A 590 26.21 -20.43 -28.20
CA GLY A 590 25.82 -19.45 -27.20
C GLY A 590 25.32 -20.09 -25.90
N CYS A 591 24.70 -21.26 -26.00
CA CYS A 591 24.30 -22.06 -24.85
C CYS A 591 25.53 -22.48 -24.02
N ALA A 592 26.59 -22.92 -24.67
CA ALA A 592 27.83 -23.30 -23.99
C ALA A 592 28.46 -22.13 -23.22
N TYR A 593 28.41 -20.92 -23.79
CA TYR A 593 28.87 -19.71 -23.12
C TYR A 593 27.99 -19.36 -21.91
N ALA A 594 26.66 -19.33 -22.07
CA ALA A 594 25.73 -19.05 -20.98
C ALA A 594 25.74 -20.13 -19.88
N ASP A 595 26.04 -21.37 -20.21
CA ASP A 595 26.22 -22.49 -19.26
C ASP A 595 27.57 -22.40 -18.50
N GLY A 596 28.48 -21.50 -18.90
CA GLY A 596 29.81 -21.36 -18.31
C GLY A 596 30.83 -22.42 -18.75
N THR A 597 30.46 -23.25 -19.73
CA THR A 597 31.35 -24.26 -20.30
C THR A 597 32.34 -23.66 -21.30
N PHE A 598 31.98 -22.56 -21.97
CA PHE A 598 32.84 -21.79 -22.85
C PHE A 598 33.31 -20.46 -22.22
N THR A 599 34.53 -20.06 -22.56
CA THR A 599 34.95 -18.65 -22.49
C THR A 599 34.43 -17.87 -23.70
N ALA A 600 34.44 -16.53 -23.64
CA ALA A 600 34.11 -15.71 -24.80
C ALA A 600 35.03 -16.00 -25.99
N GLU A 601 36.33 -16.23 -25.75
CA GLU A 601 37.27 -16.63 -26.79
C GLU A 601 36.88 -17.95 -27.46
N GLN A 602 36.53 -18.97 -26.67
CA GLN A 602 36.10 -20.26 -27.20
C GLN A 602 34.82 -20.13 -28.04
N MET A 603 33.85 -19.34 -27.59
CA MET A 603 32.62 -19.05 -28.33
C MET A 603 32.91 -18.41 -29.70
N ILE A 604 33.72 -17.36 -29.73
CA ILE A 604 34.05 -16.61 -30.95
C ILE A 604 34.87 -17.47 -31.92
N LEU A 605 35.90 -18.17 -31.43
CA LEU A 605 36.72 -19.03 -32.26
C LEU A 605 35.97 -20.26 -32.77
N ALA A 606 35.08 -20.85 -31.96
CA ALA A 606 34.25 -21.95 -32.41
C ALA A 606 33.31 -21.52 -33.55
N ALA A 607 32.73 -20.31 -33.46
CA ALA A 607 31.92 -19.74 -34.53
C ALA A 607 32.76 -19.46 -35.81
N TYR A 608 33.96 -18.90 -35.66
CA TYR A 608 34.89 -18.66 -36.77
C TYR A 608 35.27 -19.96 -37.49
N TRP A 609 35.74 -20.96 -36.74
CA TRP A 609 36.20 -22.23 -37.30
C TRP A 609 35.05 -23.08 -37.86
N ARG A 610 33.84 -22.97 -37.30
CA ARG A 610 32.63 -23.54 -37.91
C ARG A 610 32.38 -22.99 -39.30
N GLY A 611 32.48 -21.68 -39.49
CA GLY A 611 32.34 -21.07 -40.82
C GLY A 611 33.49 -21.46 -41.76
N LYS A 612 34.73 -21.41 -41.24
CA LYS A 612 35.94 -21.70 -42.01
C LYS A 612 35.96 -23.14 -42.53
N ALA A 613 35.59 -24.11 -41.68
CA ALA A 613 35.53 -25.52 -42.06
C ALA A 613 34.55 -25.76 -43.21
N VAL A 614 33.40 -25.09 -43.19
CA VAL A 614 32.36 -25.18 -44.24
C VAL A 614 32.84 -24.55 -45.55
N GLU A 615 33.47 -23.38 -45.50
CA GLU A 615 34.03 -22.72 -46.69
C GLU A 615 35.18 -23.54 -47.32
N GLU A 616 36.08 -24.09 -46.50
CA GLU A 616 37.21 -24.89 -46.96
C GLU A 616 36.81 -26.27 -47.50
N ALA A 617 35.66 -26.79 -47.09
CA ALA A 617 35.14 -28.05 -47.59
C ALA A 617 34.66 -27.97 -49.06
N LYS A 618 34.57 -26.76 -49.64
CA LYS A 618 34.21 -26.51 -51.06
C LYS A 618 32.96 -27.28 -51.51
N LEU A 619 31.91 -27.20 -50.69
CA LEU A 619 30.67 -27.94 -50.89
C LEU A 619 29.89 -27.44 -52.12
N GLU A 620 29.10 -28.34 -52.71
CA GLU A 620 28.12 -28.02 -53.74
C GLU A 620 27.05 -27.03 -53.23
N HIS A 621 26.32 -26.40 -54.15
CA HIS A 621 25.32 -25.39 -53.78
C HIS A 621 24.06 -26.06 -53.20
N GLY A 622 23.86 -25.88 -51.90
CA GLY A 622 22.66 -26.32 -51.19
C GLY A 622 21.63 -25.21 -51.03
N ALA A 623 20.48 -25.56 -50.47
CA ALA A 623 19.47 -24.63 -49.99
C ALA A 623 18.74 -25.22 -48.77
N MET A 624 18.04 -24.35 -48.04
CA MET A 624 17.14 -24.73 -46.95
C MET A 624 15.78 -24.07 -47.14
N ALA A 625 14.71 -24.71 -46.68
CA ALA A 625 13.37 -24.14 -46.73
C ALA A 625 12.53 -24.54 -45.50
N ALA A 626 11.79 -23.58 -44.94
CA ALA A 626 10.83 -23.80 -43.86
C ALA A 626 9.47 -24.18 -44.43
N LEU A 627 8.88 -25.24 -43.90
CA LEU A 627 7.63 -25.85 -44.34
C LEU A 627 6.60 -25.87 -43.20
N GLY A 628 5.33 -25.69 -43.54
CA GLY A 628 4.18 -25.75 -42.63
C GLY A 628 3.56 -27.14 -42.62
N ILE A 629 4.36 -28.16 -42.28
CA ILE A 629 3.95 -29.57 -42.19
C ILE A 629 4.61 -30.22 -40.97
N THR A 630 4.09 -31.38 -40.56
CA THR A 630 4.66 -32.13 -39.44
C THR A 630 5.97 -32.84 -39.81
N TRP A 631 6.79 -33.15 -38.79
CA TRP A 631 8.03 -33.91 -38.97
C TRP A 631 7.80 -35.26 -39.68
N SER A 632 6.75 -35.99 -39.28
CA SER A 632 6.39 -37.26 -39.90
C SER A 632 5.95 -37.11 -41.36
N GLN A 633 5.23 -36.03 -41.70
CA GLN A 633 4.87 -35.73 -43.08
C GLN A 633 6.12 -35.40 -43.90
N ALA A 634 7.01 -34.54 -43.41
CA ALA A 634 8.25 -34.18 -44.08
C ALA A 634 9.10 -35.43 -44.40
N GLN A 635 9.26 -36.34 -43.43
CA GLN A 635 9.96 -37.62 -43.64
C GLN A 635 9.36 -38.49 -44.75
N LYS A 636 8.04 -38.40 -44.99
CA LYS A 636 7.34 -39.20 -46.01
C LYS A 636 7.33 -38.54 -47.38
N CYS A 637 7.20 -37.21 -47.45
CA CYS A 637 6.96 -36.50 -48.70
C CYS A 637 8.20 -35.83 -49.30
N CYS A 638 9.30 -35.70 -48.54
CA CYS A 638 10.53 -35.13 -49.06
C CYS A 638 11.10 -35.98 -50.23
N PRO A 639 11.65 -35.33 -51.28
CA PRO A 639 12.47 -35.99 -52.29
C PRO A 639 13.61 -36.80 -51.66
N LYS A 640 14.12 -37.82 -52.37
CA LYS A 640 15.17 -38.73 -51.84
C LYS A 640 16.48 -38.03 -51.43
N ASP A 641 16.74 -36.86 -52.01
CA ASP A 641 17.93 -36.04 -51.82
C ASP A 641 17.69 -34.80 -50.93
N VAL A 642 16.49 -34.68 -50.34
CA VAL A 642 16.11 -33.58 -49.44
C VAL A 642 15.74 -34.15 -48.08
N PHE A 643 16.27 -33.56 -47.01
CA PHE A 643 16.14 -34.10 -45.65
C PHE A 643 15.44 -33.10 -44.73
N PRO A 644 14.52 -33.56 -43.85
CA PRO A 644 14.13 -32.80 -42.67
C PRO A 644 15.35 -32.53 -41.77
N SER A 645 15.57 -31.26 -41.44
CA SER A 645 16.81 -30.78 -40.82
C SER A 645 16.60 -29.98 -39.54
N CYS A 646 15.49 -29.26 -39.39
CA CYS A 646 15.13 -28.63 -38.12
C CYS A 646 13.66 -28.90 -37.80
N HIS A 647 13.39 -29.51 -36.64
CA HIS A 647 12.04 -29.65 -36.12
C HIS A 647 11.74 -28.44 -35.21
N ASN A 648 11.07 -27.42 -35.74
CA ASN A 648 10.89 -26.15 -35.02
C ASN A 648 9.62 -26.14 -34.16
N ALA A 649 8.52 -26.68 -34.70
CA ALA A 649 7.25 -26.90 -34.01
C ALA A 649 6.58 -28.15 -34.58
N GLU A 650 5.49 -28.60 -33.97
CA GLU A 650 4.69 -29.76 -34.43
C GLU A 650 4.37 -29.69 -35.93
N ASP A 651 4.03 -28.49 -36.43
CA ASP A 651 3.67 -28.20 -37.82
C ASP A 651 4.68 -27.27 -38.53
N SER A 652 5.92 -27.19 -38.05
CA SER A 652 6.95 -26.33 -38.62
C SER A 652 8.30 -27.03 -38.71
N VAL A 653 8.70 -27.35 -39.93
CA VAL A 653 9.92 -28.12 -40.23
C VAL A 653 10.77 -27.40 -41.25
N THR A 654 12.07 -27.29 -41.01
CA THR A 654 13.03 -26.83 -42.02
C THR A 654 13.66 -28.04 -42.71
N ILE A 655 13.62 -28.06 -44.03
CA ILE A 655 14.30 -29.06 -44.86
C ILE A 655 15.60 -28.50 -45.45
N SER A 656 16.53 -29.37 -45.80
CA SER A 656 17.76 -29.00 -46.50
C SER A 656 18.14 -30.02 -47.58
N GLY A 657 18.79 -29.55 -48.65
CA GLY A 657 19.23 -30.39 -49.76
C GLY A 657 19.81 -29.58 -50.93
N PRO A 658 19.98 -30.20 -52.11
CA PRO A 658 20.42 -29.51 -53.33
C PRO A 658 19.47 -28.38 -53.70
N LYS A 659 20.03 -27.24 -54.16
CA LYS A 659 19.25 -26.02 -54.43
C LYS A 659 18.04 -26.25 -55.33
N ASP A 660 18.24 -26.96 -56.44
CA ASP A 660 17.20 -27.18 -57.44
C ASP A 660 16.10 -28.11 -56.92
N SER A 661 16.48 -29.19 -56.20
CA SER A 661 15.52 -30.12 -55.59
C SER A 661 14.67 -29.45 -54.51
N VAL A 662 15.28 -28.61 -53.66
CA VAL A 662 14.57 -27.83 -52.64
C VAL A 662 13.59 -26.86 -53.32
N LYS A 663 14.03 -26.14 -54.35
CA LYS A 663 13.18 -25.18 -55.07
C LYS A 663 11.97 -25.86 -55.71
N VAL A 664 12.17 -26.97 -56.45
CA VAL A 664 11.08 -27.74 -57.07
C VAL A 664 10.07 -28.21 -56.03
N PHE A 665 10.55 -28.68 -54.87
CA PHE A 665 9.68 -29.15 -53.80
C PHE A 665 8.92 -28.01 -53.12
N VAL A 666 9.57 -26.86 -52.89
CA VAL A 666 8.93 -25.64 -52.37
C VAL A 666 7.82 -25.16 -53.32
N ASP A 667 8.09 -25.11 -54.63
CA ASP A 667 7.11 -24.68 -55.62
C ASP A 667 5.92 -25.64 -55.70
N LYS A 668 6.16 -26.95 -55.59
CA LYS A 668 5.12 -27.98 -55.47
C LYS A 668 4.22 -27.73 -54.24
N LEU A 669 4.83 -27.56 -53.06
CA LEU A 669 4.06 -27.34 -51.81
C LEU A 669 3.27 -26.03 -51.84
N LYS A 670 3.83 -24.96 -52.42
CA LYS A 670 3.08 -23.71 -52.64
C LYS A 670 1.87 -23.91 -53.55
N ALA A 671 2.00 -24.72 -54.61
CA ALA A 671 0.88 -25.06 -55.49
C ALA A 671 -0.21 -25.88 -54.76
N GLU A 672 0.16 -26.63 -53.73
CA GLU A 672 -0.74 -27.37 -52.84
C GLU A 672 -1.29 -26.52 -51.67
N ASN A 673 -1.05 -25.20 -51.66
CA ASN A 673 -1.40 -24.27 -50.57
C ASN A 673 -0.77 -24.60 -49.20
N VAL A 674 0.36 -25.31 -49.19
CA VAL A 674 1.16 -25.56 -47.99
C VAL A 674 2.18 -24.43 -47.82
N PHE A 675 2.36 -23.93 -46.60
CA PHE A 675 3.40 -22.94 -46.32
C PHE A 675 4.78 -23.52 -46.65
N ALA A 676 5.50 -22.89 -47.58
CA ALA A 676 6.86 -23.26 -47.93
C ALA A 676 7.65 -22.01 -48.32
N ARG A 677 8.77 -21.76 -47.64
CA ARG A 677 9.60 -20.56 -47.85
C ARG A 677 11.08 -20.91 -47.75
N GLU A 678 11.84 -20.56 -48.77
CA GLU A 678 13.31 -20.66 -48.74
C GLU A 678 13.89 -19.78 -47.62
N VAL A 679 14.90 -20.30 -46.95
CA VAL A 679 15.65 -19.61 -45.89
C VAL A 679 17.06 -19.36 -46.42
N ASP A 680 17.57 -18.15 -46.21
CA ASP A 680 18.93 -17.81 -46.60
C ASP A 680 19.94 -18.58 -45.75
N SER A 681 20.62 -19.52 -46.39
CA SER A 681 21.65 -20.38 -45.81
C SER A 681 23.03 -20.14 -46.41
N CYS A 682 23.24 -19.00 -47.10
CA CYS A 682 24.45 -18.68 -47.86
C CYS A 682 24.84 -19.78 -48.88
N GLY A 683 23.85 -20.52 -49.40
CA GLY A 683 24.06 -21.58 -50.39
C GLY A 683 24.58 -22.91 -49.83
N TYR A 684 24.28 -23.21 -48.56
CA TYR A 684 24.62 -24.47 -47.90
C TYR A 684 23.37 -25.22 -47.39
N ALA A 685 23.44 -26.55 -47.35
CA ALA A 685 22.38 -27.41 -46.81
C ALA A 685 22.80 -27.93 -45.42
N PHE A 686 22.66 -27.09 -44.39
CA PHE A 686 23.05 -27.44 -43.01
C PHE A 686 22.20 -28.58 -42.43
N HIS A 687 22.75 -29.31 -41.46
CA HIS A 687 22.05 -30.40 -40.76
C HIS A 687 21.57 -31.51 -41.70
N SER A 688 22.43 -31.87 -42.66
CA SER A 688 22.23 -32.96 -43.60
C SER A 688 23.57 -33.58 -43.99
N GLN A 689 23.52 -34.68 -44.73
CA GLN A 689 24.70 -35.35 -45.28
C GLN A 689 25.62 -34.43 -46.10
N TYR A 690 25.07 -33.36 -46.70
CA TYR A 690 25.83 -32.45 -47.56
C TYR A 690 26.88 -31.62 -46.80
N ILE A 691 26.79 -31.53 -45.47
CA ILE A 691 27.75 -30.81 -44.63
C ILE A 691 28.87 -31.71 -44.08
N PHE A 692 28.75 -33.05 -44.21
CA PHE A 692 29.70 -34.01 -43.65
C PHE A 692 31.16 -33.79 -44.06
N PRO A 693 31.49 -33.33 -45.30
CA PRO A 693 32.89 -33.07 -45.65
C PRO A 693 33.55 -31.95 -44.80
N ALA A 694 32.76 -31.11 -44.13
CA ALA A 694 33.28 -30.11 -43.19
C ALA A 694 33.52 -30.66 -41.77
N ALA A 695 33.01 -31.86 -41.43
CA ALA A 695 33.01 -32.40 -40.07
C ALA A 695 34.42 -32.61 -39.51
N GLN A 696 35.30 -33.29 -40.26
CA GLN A 696 36.67 -33.56 -39.79
C GLN A 696 37.47 -32.27 -39.63
N LYS A 697 37.36 -31.35 -40.59
CA LYS A 697 38.02 -30.03 -40.53
C LYS A 697 37.58 -29.25 -39.28
N LEU A 698 36.29 -29.32 -38.95
CA LEU A 698 35.76 -28.67 -37.77
C LEU A 698 36.24 -29.36 -36.49
N GLN A 699 36.26 -30.70 -36.45
CA GLN A 699 36.77 -31.47 -35.32
C GLN A 699 38.21 -31.05 -34.99
N ASP A 700 39.11 -31.11 -35.98
CA ASP A 700 40.53 -30.79 -35.82
C ASP A 700 40.77 -29.35 -35.33
N ALA A 701 39.91 -28.42 -35.76
CA ALA A 701 39.99 -27.03 -35.34
C ALA A 701 39.46 -26.84 -33.91
N LEU A 702 38.31 -27.43 -33.58
CA LEU A 702 37.68 -27.28 -32.27
C LEU A 702 38.43 -28.02 -31.16
N GLU A 703 39.15 -29.11 -31.44
CA GLU A 703 40.02 -29.76 -30.45
C GLU A 703 41.16 -28.83 -29.99
N LYS A 704 41.61 -27.92 -30.86
CA LYS A 704 42.62 -26.91 -30.51
C LYS A 704 42.02 -25.75 -29.73
N VAL A 705 40.81 -25.34 -30.08
CA VAL A 705 40.07 -24.26 -29.37
C VAL A 705 39.58 -24.73 -28.01
N ILE A 706 39.22 -26.01 -27.88
CA ILE A 706 38.57 -26.62 -26.71
C ILE A 706 39.36 -27.87 -26.30
N PRO A 707 40.62 -27.73 -25.86
CA PRO A 707 41.47 -28.89 -25.53
C PRO A 707 40.96 -29.65 -24.30
N ASN A 708 40.28 -28.94 -23.39
CA ASN A 708 39.76 -29.49 -22.14
C ASN A 708 38.24 -29.22 -22.05
N PRO A 709 37.39 -30.05 -22.69
CA PRO A 709 35.96 -29.83 -22.72
C PRO A 709 35.35 -29.99 -21.32
N LYS A 710 34.50 -29.04 -20.92
CA LYS A 710 33.82 -29.04 -19.62
C LYS A 710 32.49 -29.81 -19.70
N PRO A 711 32.02 -30.41 -18.59
CA PRO A 711 30.71 -31.02 -18.54
C PRO A 711 29.61 -29.96 -18.68
N ARG A 712 28.63 -30.27 -19.52
CA ARG A 712 27.37 -29.50 -19.65
C ARG A 712 26.57 -29.68 -18.37
N SER A 713 25.98 -28.61 -17.87
CA SER A 713 25.12 -28.69 -16.70
C SER A 713 23.71 -29.18 -17.09
N SER A 714 22.89 -29.55 -16.09
CA SER A 714 21.52 -30.04 -16.31
C SER A 714 20.54 -28.98 -16.84
N ARG A 715 20.89 -27.69 -16.75
CA ARG A 715 20.06 -26.59 -17.26
C ARG A 715 20.20 -26.40 -18.78
N TRP A 716 21.25 -26.95 -19.41
CA TRP A 716 21.35 -26.94 -20.87
C TRP A 716 20.66 -28.17 -21.49
N VAL A 717 19.47 -27.93 -22.04
CA VAL A 717 18.71 -28.89 -22.82
C VAL A 717 19.24 -28.91 -24.26
N SER A 718 19.77 -30.06 -24.70
CA SER A 718 20.35 -30.19 -26.04
C SER A 718 19.24 -30.25 -27.09
N SER A 719 19.41 -29.49 -28.17
CA SER A 719 18.61 -29.67 -29.39
C SER A 719 19.35 -30.45 -30.48
N SER A 720 20.57 -30.94 -30.21
CA SER A 720 21.37 -31.69 -31.18
C SER A 720 21.33 -33.19 -30.95
N TYR A 721 21.15 -33.62 -29.69
CA TYR A 721 21.04 -35.03 -29.31
C TYR A 721 19.60 -35.35 -28.91
N PRO A 722 19.06 -36.52 -29.30
CA PRO A 722 17.81 -37.03 -28.73
C PRO A 722 17.93 -37.22 -27.22
N GLU A 723 16.86 -36.96 -26.48
CA GLU A 723 16.83 -37.06 -25.00
C GLU A 723 17.39 -38.37 -24.43
N PRO A 724 17.09 -39.57 -24.99
CA PRO A 724 17.66 -40.83 -24.51
C PRO A 724 19.20 -40.89 -24.60
N GLU A 725 19.80 -40.05 -25.44
CA GLU A 725 21.24 -40.03 -25.71
C GLU A 725 21.99 -38.97 -24.93
N TRP A 726 21.33 -38.07 -24.18
CA TRP A 726 22.00 -37.01 -23.42
C TRP A 726 23.01 -37.54 -22.40
N ASN A 727 22.89 -38.80 -22.01
CA ASN A 727 23.81 -39.44 -21.08
C ASN A 727 25.09 -40.02 -21.72
N LYS A 728 25.22 -39.99 -23.05
CA LYS A 728 26.44 -40.43 -23.75
C LYS A 728 27.61 -39.50 -23.44
N ALA A 729 28.84 -40.04 -23.52
CA ALA A 729 30.05 -39.33 -23.11
C ALA A 729 30.30 -38.05 -23.94
N ASP A 730 30.02 -38.09 -25.24
CA ASP A 730 30.08 -36.97 -26.17
C ASP A 730 28.94 -35.95 -25.95
N ALA A 731 27.74 -36.40 -25.62
CA ALA A 731 26.60 -35.54 -25.30
C ALA A 731 26.75 -34.80 -23.96
N LYS A 732 27.53 -35.34 -23.00
CA LYS A 732 27.76 -34.72 -21.68
C LYS A 732 28.80 -33.60 -21.67
N LEU A 733 29.66 -33.53 -22.68
CA LEU A 733 30.78 -32.59 -22.71
C LEU A 733 30.56 -31.51 -23.77
N ALA A 734 30.81 -30.25 -23.43
CA ALA A 734 30.83 -29.14 -24.37
C ALA A 734 32.16 -29.15 -25.15
N GLY A 735 32.37 -30.16 -25.99
CA GLY A 735 33.62 -30.38 -26.73
C GLY A 735 33.46 -30.40 -28.25
N ALA A 736 34.57 -30.54 -28.96
CA ALA A 736 34.61 -30.58 -30.42
C ALA A 736 33.59 -31.57 -31.02
N THR A 737 33.54 -32.80 -30.50
CA THR A 737 32.61 -33.85 -30.94
C THR A 737 31.15 -33.42 -30.83
N TYR A 738 30.78 -32.73 -29.75
CA TYR A 738 29.41 -32.21 -29.58
C TYR A 738 29.06 -31.20 -30.67
N PHE A 739 29.95 -30.24 -30.93
CA PHE A 739 29.65 -29.17 -31.90
C PHE A 739 29.76 -29.61 -33.36
N VAL A 740 30.56 -30.65 -33.64
CA VAL A 740 30.54 -31.35 -34.93
C VAL A 740 29.21 -32.08 -35.09
N HIS A 741 28.76 -32.82 -34.07
CA HIS A 741 27.43 -33.45 -34.08
C HIS A 741 26.31 -32.42 -34.32
N ASN A 742 26.33 -31.30 -33.61
CA ASN A 742 25.41 -30.18 -33.81
C ASN A 742 25.44 -29.58 -35.23
N LEU A 743 26.51 -29.70 -36.01
CA LEU A 743 26.55 -29.21 -37.40
C LEU A 743 25.90 -30.19 -38.38
N VAL A 744 25.98 -31.48 -38.09
CA VAL A 744 25.63 -32.56 -39.02
C VAL A 744 24.27 -33.19 -38.74
N SER A 745 23.83 -33.17 -37.49
CA SER A 745 22.59 -33.79 -37.03
C SER A 745 21.39 -32.85 -37.15
N PRO A 746 20.15 -33.38 -37.25
CA PRO A 746 18.95 -32.56 -37.21
C PRO A 746 18.81 -31.77 -35.90
N VAL A 747 18.23 -30.57 -35.99
CA VAL A 747 17.93 -29.73 -34.82
C VAL A 747 16.56 -30.12 -34.25
N LEU A 748 16.56 -30.76 -33.09
CA LEU A 748 15.40 -31.23 -32.31
C LEU A 748 14.87 -30.12 -31.39
N PHE A 749 14.51 -28.98 -31.98
CA PHE A 749 14.14 -27.79 -31.22
C PHE A 749 12.76 -27.93 -30.57
N HIS A 750 11.78 -28.48 -31.29
CA HIS A 750 10.43 -28.74 -30.77
C HIS A 750 10.49 -29.62 -29.52
N GLU A 751 11.30 -30.67 -29.55
CA GLU A 751 11.54 -31.58 -28.44
C GLU A 751 12.16 -30.85 -27.24
N ALA A 752 13.22 -30.08 -27.47
CA ALA A 752 13.88 -29.32 -26.41
C ALA A 752 12.94 -28.30 -25.74
N LEU A 753 12.04 -27.67 -26.51
CA LEU A 753 11.09 -26.70 -25.98
C LEU A 753 10.02 -27.29 -25.05
N HIS A 754 9.74 -28.60 -25.12
CA HIS A 754 8.80 -29.26 -24.19
C HIS A 754 9.30 -29.30 -22.74
N HIS A 755 10.59 -29.07 -22.52
CA HIS A 755 11.17 -28.96 -21.17
C HIS A 755 11.02 -27.56 -20.56
N VAL A 756 10.60 -26.56 -21.35
CA VAL A 756 10.36 -25.20 -20.87
C VAL A 756 9.04 -25.17 -20.09
N PRO A 757 9.00 -24.71 -18.82
CA PRO A 757 7.78 -24.55 -18.06
C PRO A 757 6.78 -23.63 -18.77
N LYS A 758 5.48 -23.93 -18.63
CA LYS A 758 4.41 -23.17 -19.28
C LYS A 758 4.29 -21.73 -18.81
N ASP A 759 4.72 -21.44 -17.58
CA ASP A 759 4.72 -20.12 -16.98
C ASP A 759 6.11 -19.47 -16.98
N ALA A 760 7.09 -19.99 -17.74
CA ALA A 760 8.45 -19.46 -17.76
C ALA A 760 8.55 -18.04 -18.36
N ILE A 761 9.64 -17.35 -18.04
CA ILE A 761 10.10 -16.13 -18.71
C ILE A 761 11.15 -16.54 -19.73
N VAL A 762 10.79 -16.48 -21.00
CA VAL A 762 11.59 -16.97 -22.12
C VAL A 762 12.29 -15.81 -22.81
N ILE A 763 13.61 -15.74 -22.67
CA ILE A 763 14.47 -14.69 -23.21
C ILE A 763 15.16 -15.18 -24.47
N GLU A 764 14.83 -14.58 -25.62
CA GLU A 764 15.49 -14.87 -26.90
C GLU A 764 16.73 -14.01 -27.07
N ILE A 765 17.90 -14.67 -27.10
CA ILE A 765 19.23 -14.07 -27.18
C ILE A 765 19.76 -14.24 -28.60
N ALA A 766 19.59 -13.20 -29.41
CA ALA A 766 20.08 -13.12 -30.78
C ALA A 766 20.09 -11.69 -31.29
N PRO A 767 20.81 -11.39 -32.40
CA PRO A 767 20.75 -10.07 -33.05
C PRO A 767 19.37 -9.70 -33.63
N HIS A 768 18.48 -10.68 -33.73
CA HIS A 768 17.07 -10.50 -34.03
C HIS A 768 16.27 -11.66 -33.41
N HIS A 769 15.23 -11.33 -32.65
CA HIS A 769 14.30 -12.28 -32.06
C HIS A 769 13.35 -12.97 -33.08
N LEU A 770 13.91 -13.87 -33.89
CA LEU A 770 13.26 -14.58 -34.99
C LEU A 770 12.27 -15.67 -34.53
N LEU A 771 12.54 -16.33 -33.40
CA LEU A 771 11.85 -17.57 -32.98
C LEU A 771 10.57 -17.32 -32.18
N GLN A 772 10.23 -16.06 -31.87
CA GLN A 772 9.05 -15.69 -31.07
C GLN A 772 7.74 -16.40 -31.46
N ALA A 773 7.46 -16.51 -32.76
CA ALA A 773 6.23 -17.17 -33.23
C ALA A 773 6.24 -18.68 -32.97
N ILE A 774 7.41 -19.32 -33.07
CA ILE A 774 7.61 -20.74 -32.78
C ILE A 774 7.50 -20.98 -31.28
N LEU A 775 8.19 -20.17 -30.47
CA LEU A 775 8.18 -20.27 -29.01
C LEU A 775 6.75 -20.17 -28.44
N LYS A 776 5.96 -19.20 -28.94
CA LYS A 776 4.54 -19.03 -28.57
C LYS A 776 3.67 -20.22 -28.95
N ARG A 777 3.93 -20.81 -30.11
CA ARG A 777 3.17 -21.97 -30.61
C ARG A 777 3.43 -23.22 -29.79
N VAL A 778 4.69 -23.46 -29.39
CA VAL A 778 5.08 -24.71 -28.70
C VAL A 778 4.84 -24.64 -27.19
N ILE A 779 5.23 -23.55 -26.53
CA ILE A 779 5.21 -23.47 -25.06
C ILE A 779 3.81 -23.08 -24.53
N GLY A 780 3.14 -22.10 -25.16
CA GLY A 780 1.78 -21.70 -24.82
C GLY A 780 1.63 -20.22 -24.39
N ALA A 781 0.40 -19.81 -24.06
CA ALA A 781 0.10 -18.40 -23.81
C ALA A 781 0.53 -17.88 -22.43
N ASP A 782 0.78 -18.78 -21.47
CA ASP A 782 1.06 -18.43 -20.07
C ASP A 782 2.53 -17.99 -19.84
N ALA A 783 3.41 -18.29 -20.79
CA ALA A 783 4.82 -17.88 -20.75
C ALA A 783 4.98 -16.42 -21.22
N GLU A 784 5.98 -15.73 -20.68
CA GLU A 784 6.37 -14.41 -21.18
C GLU A 784 7.51 -14.56 -22.18
N TYR A 785 7.41 -13.87 -23.32
CA TYR A 785 8.38 -13.97 -24.42
C TYR A 785 9.06 -12.63 -24.66
N ILE A 786 10.38 -12.59 -24.46
CA ILE A 786 11.15 -11.35 -24.46
C ILE A 786 12.33 -11.50 -25.42
N GLY A 787 12.34 -10.74 -26.50
CA GLY A 787 13.48 -10.64 -27.42
C GLY A 787 14.34 -9.42 -27.07
N LEU A 788 15.66 -9.57 -27.05
CA LEU A 788 16.56 -8.48 -26.63
C LEU A 788 16.95 -7.52 -27.76
N MET A 789 16.85 -7.98 -29.01
CA MET A 789 17.15 -7.18 -30.20
C MET A 789 16.14 -7.44 -31.31
N LYS A 790 15.85 -6.38 -32.08
CA LYS A 790 14.91 -6.39 -33.19
C LYS A 790 15.49 -5.63 -34.39
N ARG A 791 15.35 -6.23 -35.58
CA ARG A 791 15.76 -5.60 -36.84
C ARG A 791 14.91 -4.36 -37.12
N ASN A 792 15.52 -3.31 -37.66
CA ASN A 792 14.88 -2.06 -38.10
C ASN A 792 14.21 -1.24 -36.97
N VAL A 793 14.73 -1.31 -35.74
CA VAL A 793 14.33 -0.41 -34.62
C VAL A 793 15.56 0.15 -33.93
N ASP A 794 15.37 1.11 -33.00
CA ASP A 794 16.42 1.50 -32.06
C ASP A 794 16.63 0.37 -31.03
N ASN A 795 17.73 -0.36 -31.16
CA ASN A 795 18.00 -1.50 -30.29
C ASN A 795 18.38 -1.11 -28.87
N THR A 796 18.86 0.12 -28.62
CA THR A 796 19.08 0.61 -27.26
C THR A 796 17.75 0.79 -26.55
N ALA A 797 16.80 1.47 -27.19
CA ALA A 797 15.45 1.63 -26.65
C ALA A 797 14.72 0.28 -26.52
N HIS A 798 14.86 -0.61 -27.50
CA HIS A 798 14.25 -1.93 -27.48
C HIS A 798 14.81 -2.83 -26.37
N LEU A 799 16.13 -2.83 -26.15
CA LEU A 799 16.75 -3.57 -25.06
C LEU A 799 16.23 -3.06 -23.71
N LEU A 800 16.25 -1.74 -23.47
CA LEU A 800 15.76 -1.15 -22.23
C LEU A 800 14.27 -1.46 -22.00
N THR A 801 13.46 -1.42 -23.06
CA THR A 801 12.04 -1.85 -23.01
C THR A 801 11.93 -3.32 -22.62
N SER A 802 12.80 -4.17 -23.15
CA SER A 802 12.82 -5.61 -22.84
C SER A 802 13.23 -5.87 -21.39
N LEU A 803 14.18 -5.08 -20.85
CA LEU A 803 14.51 -5.12 -19.41
C LEU A 803 13.34 -4.65 -18.54
N GLY A 804 12.59 -3.64 -18.98
CA GLY A 804 11.34 -3.24 -18.35
C GLY A 804 10.31 -4.38 -18.33
N LYS A 805 10.18 -5.11 -19.46
CA LYS A 805 9.31 -6.31 -19.55
C LYS A 805 9.73 -7.42 -18.61
N LEU A 806 11.04 -7.65 -18.45
CA LEU A 806 11.55 -8.59 -17.46
C LEU A 806 11.11 -8.20 -16.05
N TYR A 807 11.21 -6.90 -15.72
CA TYR A 807 10.80 -6.38 -14.41
C TYR A 807 9.31 -6.58 -14.12
N VAL A 808 8.42 -6.22 -15.06
CA VAL A 808 6.97 -6.41 -14.90
C VAL A 808 6.52 -7.87 -15.04
N SER A 809 7.42 -8.76 -15.48
CA SER A 809 7.19 -10.21 -15.48
C SER A 809 7.57 -10.88 -14.16
N GLY A 810 8.17 -10.14 -13.21
CA GLY A 810 8.53 -10.62 -11.88
C GLY A 810 10.03 -10.59 -11.55
N LEU A 811 10.90 -10.29 -12.52
CA LEU A 811 12.36 -10.27 -12.29
C LEU A 811 12.83 -8.92 -11.69
N ASN A 812 14.03 -8.92 -11.12
CA ASN A 812 14.65 -7.74 -10.48
C ASN A 812 16.00 -7.40 -11.15
N PRO A 813 16.01 -6.94 -12.41
CA PRO A 813 17.26 -6.58 -13.10
C PRO A 813 17.91 -5.35 -12.46
N ASP A 814 19.19 -5.42 -12.10
CA ASP A 814 19.95 -4.30 -11.54
C ASP A 814 20.36 -3.30 -12.64
N ILE A 815 19.37 -2.54 -13.12
CA ILE A 815 19.52 -1.64 -14.27
C ILE A 815 20.46 -0.46 -14.00
N GLU A 816 20.73 -0.12 -12.74
CA GLU A 816 21.64 0.98 -12.39
C GLU A 816 23.05 0.72 -12.92
N LYS A 817 23.46 -0.55 -13.00
CA LYS A 817 24.75 -0.99 -13.55
C LYS A 817 24.93 -0.71 -15.05
N LEU A 818 23.86 -0.38 -15.77
CA LEU A 818 23.90 -0.01 -17.19
C LEU A 818 24.19 1.46 -17.43
N TYR A 819 24.03 2.29 -16.39
CA TYR A 819 24.34 3.70 -16.43
C TYR A 819 25.67 3.93 -15.70
N SER A 820 26.31 5.09 -15.90
CA SER A 820 27.46 5.46 -15.06
C SER A 820 27.09 5.52 -13.55
N LYS A 821 28.08 5.56 -12.68
CA LYS A 821 27.80 5.58 -11.24
C LYS A 821 27.35 6.97 -10.80
N VAL A 822 26.22 7.06 -10.09
CA VAL A 822 25.82 8.28 -9.37
C VAL A 822 26.61 8.38 -8.07
N GLN A 823 27.09 9.57 -7.75
CA GLN A 823 27.76 9.84 -6.48
C GLN A 823 26.72 10.18 -5.41
N PHE A 824 26.84 9.55 -4.25
CA PHE A 824 26.02 9.84 -3.08
C PHE A 824 26.84 10.64 -2.04
N PRO A 825 26.21 11.54 -1.26
CA PRO A 825 24.80 11.95 -1.36
C PRO A 825 24.46 12.66 -2.67
N VAL A 826 23.22 12.54 -3.14
CA VAL A 826 22.77 13.25 -4.35
C VAL A 826 22.87 14.77 -4.19
N PRO A 827 23.03 15.54 -5.28
CA PRO A 827 23.06 16.99 -5.21
C PRO A 827 21.77 17.57 -4.64
N LYS A 828 21.92 18.76 -4.04
CA LYS A 828 20.82 19.63 -3.61
C LYS A 828 19.83 19.85 -4.78
N CYS A 829 18.55 20.08 -4.46
CA CYS A 829 17.47 20.29 -5.42
C CYS A 829 17.08 19.03 -6.22
N THR A 830 17.63 17.85 -5.89
CA THR A 830 17.09 16.58 -6.39
C THR A 830 15.65 16.41 -5.88
N PRO A 831 14.64 16.21 -6.75
CA PRO A 831 13.23 16.20 -6.33
C PRO A 831 12.90 15.19 -5.23
N MET A 832 11.97 15.56 -4.34
CA MET A 832 11.44 14.68 -3.29
C MET A 832 10.68 13.48 -3.88
N ILE A 833 10.79 12.32 -3.24
CA ILE A 833 10.10 11.08 -3.65
C ILE A 833 8.87 10.83 -2.78
N SER A 834 8.87 11.25 -1.50
CA SER A 834 7.78 10.97 -0.55
C SER A 834 6.40 11.37 -1.07
N SER A 835 6.29 12.52 -1.75
CA SER A 835 5.02 12.99 -2.33
C SER A 835 4.51 12.19 -3.53
N LEU A 836 5.35 11.32 -4.09
CA LEU A 836 5.04 10.49 -5.25
C LEU A 836 4.60 9.07 -4.87
N ILE A 837 4.80 8.70 -3.60
CA ILE A 837 4.30 7.45 -3.06
C ILE A 837 2.80 7.61 -2.80
N GLN A 838 2.02 6.70 -3.34
CA GLN A 838 0.57 6.66 -3.21
C GLN A 838 0.16 5.28 -2.68
N TRP A 839 -0.89 5.27 -1.88
CA TRP A 839 -1.37 4.10 -1.14
C TRP A 839 -2.72 3.62 -1.69
N ASP A 840 -3.10 2.38 -1.38
CA ASP A 840 -4.48 1.95 -1.56
C ASP A 840 -5.36 2.50 -0.43
N HIS A 841 -5.92 3.70 -0.66
CA HIS A 841 -6.83 4.38 0.27
C HIS A 841 -8.31 4.19 -0.13
N SER A 842 -8.63 3.09 -0.82
CA SER A 842 -10.01 2.76 -1.21
C SER A 842 -10.93 2.57 0.00
N GLU A 843 -10.45 1.90 1.05
CA GLU A 843 -11.19 1.69 2.30
C GLU A 843 -11.13 2.92 3.25
N SER A 844 -12.14 3.02 4.11
CA SER A 844 -12.22 4.04 5.17
C SER A 844 -12.37 3.37 6.53
N TRP A 845 -11.74 3.97 7.53
CA TRP A 845 -11.59 3.42 8.87
C TRP A 845 -12.24 4.32 9.92
N CYS A 846 -12.47 3.78 11.12
CA CYS A 846 -13.13 4.53 12.18
C CYS A 846 -12.25 5.70 12.64
N VAL A 847 -12.87 6.85 12.87
CA VAL A 847 -12.28 8.06 13.43
C VAL A 847 -13.16 8.48 14.61
N ALA A 848 -12.55 8.82 15.75
CA ALA A 848 -13.28 9.25 16.93
C ALA A 848 -14.10 10.52 16.63
N LYS A 849 -15.42 10.47 16.89
CA LYS A 849 -16.35 11.59 16.70
C LYS A 849 -17.00 11.96 18.03
N TRP A 850 -16.78 13.18 18.47
CA TRP A 850 -17.21 13.66 19.78
C TRP A 850 -18.50 14.51 19.67
N ASP A 851 -19.67 13.88 19.76
CA ASP A 851 -20.97 14.57 19.66
C ASP A 851 -21.34 15.42 20.90
N LYS A 852 -22.25 16.40 20.70
CA LYS A 852 -22.70 17.37 21.72
C LYS A 852 -23.34 16.77 22.97
N ASN A 853 -24.00 15.61 22.87
CA ASN A 853 -24.91 15.11 23.91
C ASN A 853 -24.59 13.66 24.32
N SER A 854 -23.78 13.49 25.36
CA SER A 854 -23.82 12.29 26.20
C SER A 854 -24.60 12.59 27.48
N ASN A 855 -25.90 12.90 27.34
CA ASN A 855 -26.80 13.03 28.48
C ASN A 855 -27.14 11.64 29.01
N LYS A 856 -26.83 11.37 30.29
CA LYS A 856 -27.08 10.10 30.98
C LYS A 856 -28.56 9.65 31.03
N SER A 857 -29.51 10.50 30.65
CA SER A 857 -30.95 10.19 30.64
C SER A 857 -31.47 9.62 29.31
N GLN A 858 -30.65 9.63 28.26
CA GLN A 858 -31.03 9.12 26.94
C GLN A 858 -30.15 7.92 26.59
N MET A 859 -30.79 6.76 26.41
CA MET A 859 -30.11 5.57 25.88
C MET A 859 -30.33 5.50 24.39
N ILE A 860 -29.26 5.43 23.60
CA ILE A 860 -29.34 5.23 22.15
C ILE A 860 -28.98 3.79 21.86
N THR A 861 -29.89 3.05 21.25
CA THR A 861 -29.64 1.68 20.76
C THR A 861 -29.71 1.67 19.24
N GLU A 862 -28.66 1.17 18.61
CA GLU A 862 -28.57 1.02 17.16
C GLU A 862 -28.72 -0.44 16.79
N ILE A 863 -29.66 -0.74 15.90
CA ILE A 863 -29.96 -2.08 15.41
C ILE A 863 -29.45 -2.19 13.97
N ASN A 864 -28.55 -3.13 13.71
CA ASN A 864 -27.93 -3.30 12.39
C ASN A 864 -28.23 -4.69 11.80
N LEU A 865 -28.83 -4.75 10.61
CA LEU A 865 -29.17 -6.00 9.93
C LEU A 865 -28.26 -6.33 8.73
N GLY A 866 -27.35 -5.42 8.36
CA GLY A 866 -26.56 -5.49 7.13
C GLY A 866 -25.30 -6.37 7.20
N SER A 867 -24.79 -6.66 8.40
CA SER A 867 -23.62 -7.51 8.60
C SER A 867 -24.02 -8.96 8.87
N GLU A 868 -23.30 -9.93 8.29
CA GLU A 868 -23.52 -11.35 8.58
C GLU A 868 -23.22 -11.73 10.03
N GLU A 869 -22.29 -11.03 10.68
CA GLU A 869 -21.91 -11.23 12.09
C GLU A 869 -22.81 -10.49 13.09
N SER A 870 -23.88 -9.80 12.62
CA SER A 870 -24.72 -9.00 13.53
C SER A 870 -25.58 -9.86 14.45
N ALA A 871 -25.55 -9.56 15.76
CA ALA A 871 -26.41 -10.17 16.77
C ALA A 871 -27.90 -9.88 16.53
N ASP A 872 -28.25 -8.77 15.88
CA ASP A 872 -29.64 -8.38 15.64
C ASP A 872 -30.26 -9.04 14.39
N LYS A 873 -29.48 -9.83 13.65
CA LYS A 873 -29.91 -10.41 12.35
C LYS A 873 -31.14 -11.29 12.46
N TYR A 874 -31.43 -11.86 13.64
CA TYR A 874 -32.62 -12.69 13.87
C TYR A 874 -33.94 -11.93 13.61
N ILE A 875 -33.94 -10.60 13.71
CA ILE A 875 -35.09 -9.72 13.44
C ILE A 875 -35.57 -9.86 11.99
N LEU A 876 -34.71 -10.26 11.05
CA LEU A 876 -35.11 -10.54 9.66
C LEU A 876 -36.19 -11.63 9.55
N GLY A 877 -36.34 -12.48 10.57
CA GLY A 877 -37.42 -13.46 10.64
C GLY A 877 -38.78 -12.88 11.02
N HIS A 878 -38.87 -11.62 11.48
CA HIS A 878 -40.13 -10.96 11.80
C HIS A 878 -40.68 -10.22 10.56
N CYS A 879 -41.08 -11.00 9.56
CA CYS A 879 -41.68 -10.48 8.33
C CYS A 879 -43.21 -10.51 8.42
N ILE A 880 -43.84 -9.39 8.10
CA ILE A 880 -45.30 -9.23 8.07
C ILE A 880 -45.63 -8.47 6.78
N ASP A 881 -46.53 -9.03 5.98
CA ASP A 881 -46.95 -8.51 4.67
C ASP A 881 -45.76 -8.15 3.77
N GLY A 882 -44.79 -9.08 3.69
CA GLY A 882 -43.54 -8.91 2.92
C GLY A 882 -42.53 -7.89 3.47
N ARG A 883 -42.81 -7.20 4.59
CA ARG A 883 -41.91 -6.20 5.20
C ARG A 883 -41.28 -6.73 6.48
N CYS A 884 -39.99 -6.44 6.68
CA CYS A 884 -39.32 -6.70 7.95
C CYS A 884 -39.70 -5.58 8.95
N LEU A 885 -40.62 -5.89 9.86
CA LEU A 885 -41.06 -4.94 10.89
C LEU A 885 -40.27 -5.19 12.16
N PHE A 886 -39.84 -4.13 12.84
CA PHE A 886 -39.29 -4.26 14.18
C PHE A 886 -40.38 -4.81 15.11
N PRO A 887 -40.13 -5.92 15.84
CA PRO A 887 -41.15 -6.55 16.66
C PRO A 887 -41.67 -5.59 17.74
N ALA A 888 -42.98 -5.62 18.00
CA ALA A 888 -43.61 -4.86 19.08
C ALA A 888 -42.95 -5.15 20.44
N THR A 889 -42.58 -6.41 20.67
CA THR A 889 -41.86 -6.90 21.84
C THR A 889 -40.40 -6.44 21.89
N GLY A 890 -39.83 -6.06 20.75
CA GLY A 890 -38.52 -5.43 20.64
C GLY A 890 -38.50 -4.09 21.39
N TYR A 891 -39.56 -3.28 21.28
CA TYR A 891 -39.67 -2.01 22.02
C TYR A 891 -39.68 -2.23 23.54
N LEU A 892 -40.34 -3.28 24.01
CA LEU A 892 -40.36 -3.64 25.42
C LEU A 892 -38.96 -4.00 25.91
N LEU A 893 -38.21 -4.79 25.13
CA LEU A 893 -36.84 -5.14 25.47
C LEU A 893 -35.91 -3.92 25.46
N LEU A 894 -36.10 -2.96 24.55
CA LEU A 894 -35.35 -1.71 24.55
C LEU A 894 -35.59 -0.90 25.85
N ALA A 895 -36.86 -0.75 26.25
CA ALA A 895 -37.22 -0.11 27.52
C ALA A 895 -36.69 -0.88 28.75
N TRP A 896 -36.71 -2.22 28.71
CA TRP A 896 -36.16 -3.06 29.76
C TRP A 896 -34.64 -2.90 29.90
N LYS A 897 -33.91 -2.96 28.77
CA LYS A 897 -32.46 -2.74 28.74
C LYS A 897 -32.10 -1.37 29.31
N ALA A 898 -32.85 -0.33 28.93
CA ALA A 898 -32.66 1.02 29.46
C ALA A 898 -32.91 1.09 30.98
N LEU A 899 -33.97 0.47 31.51
CA LEU A 899 -34.21 0.46 32.95
C LEU A 899 -33.15 -0.36 33.70
N ALA A 900 -32.72 -1.49 33.14
CA ALA A 900 -31.69 -2.35 33.72
C ALA A 900 -30.35 -1.60 33.83
N GLU A 901 -29.98 -0.86 32.78
CA GLU A 901 -28.79 -0.01 32.77
C GLU A 901 -28.88 1.13 33.80
N LEU A 902 -30.04 1.81 33.89
CA LEU A 902 -30.27 2.84 34.91
C LEU A 902 -30.17 2.29 36.35
N LYS A 903 -30.52 1.02 36.56
CA LYS A 903 -30.41 0.33 37.86
C LYS A 903 -29.10 -0.42 38.07
N GLY A 904 -28.17 -0.40 37.11
CA GLY A 904 -26.90 -1.14 37.18
C GLY A 904 -27.07 -2.66 37.28
N LYS A 905 -28.12 -3.22 36.68
CA LYS A 905 -28.43 -4.65 36.67
C LYS A 905 -28.44 -5.22 35.25
N GLU A 906 -28.32 -6.53 35.12
CA GLU A 906 -28.52 -7.21 33.84
C GLU A 906 -30.01 -7.49 33.60
N VAL A 907 -30.43 -7.53 32.33
CA VAL A 907 -31.82 -7.79 31.93
C VAL A 907 -32.35 -9.09 32.56
N ASN A 908 -31.57 -10.17 32.49
CA ASN A 908 -31.97 -11.50 33.00
C ASN A 908 -31.98 -11.62 34.54
N THR A 909 -31.59 -10.57 35.27
CA THR A 909 -31.62 -10.53 36.73
C THR A 909 -32.59 -9.48 37.28
N LEU A 910 -33.33 -8.81 36.40
CA LEU A 910 -34.23 -7.72 36.77
C LEU A 910 -35.68 -8.06 36.38
N PRO A 911 -36.52 -8.50 37.33
CA PRO A 911 -37.95 -8.61 37.11
C PRO A 911 -38.55 -7.26 36.72
N ILE A 912 -39.48 -7.27 35.76
CA ILE A 912 -39.98 -6.06 35.10
C ILE A 912 -41.50 -6.12 34.97
N THR A 913 -42.15 -4.97 35.09
CA THR A 913 -43.57 -4.77 34.76
C THR A 913 -43.70 -3.56 33.84
N PHE A 914 -44.39 -3.78 32.72
CA PHE A 914 -44.83 -2.75 31.79
C PHE A 914 -46.31 -2.48 32.03
N GLU A 915 -46.71 -1.21 31.97
CA GLU A 915 -48.10 -0.77 32.06
C GLU A 915 -48.40 0.25 30.97
N GLU A 916 -49.62 0.21 30.43
CA GLU A 916 -50.15 1.19 29.49
C GLU A 916 -49.24 1.45 28.28
N VAL A 917 -48.61 0.41 27.76
CA VAL A 917 -47.75 0.52 26.58
C VAL A 917 -48.61 0.76 25.35
N LYS A 918 -48.29 1.79 24.59
CA LYS A 918 -48.92 2.18 23.32
C LYS A 918 -47.86 2.19 22.23
N ILE A 919 -48.13 1.47 21.16
CA ILE A 919 -47.30 1.42 19.96
C ILE A 919 -47.98 2.31 18.93
N HIS A 920 -47.36 3.44 18.63
CA HIS A 920 -47.92 4.46 17.74
C HIS A 920 -47.66 4.12 16.27
N ARG A 921 -46.55 3.44 16.01
CA ARG A 921 -46.05 3.13 14.67
C ARG A 921 -45.16 1.88 14.72
N ALA A 922 -45.30 1.02 13.71
CA ALA A 922 -44.32 -0.02 13.44
C ALA A 922 -43.11 0.55 12.69
N THR A 923 -41.90 0.23 13.14
CA THR A 923 -40.66 0.62 12.42
C THR A 923 -40.35 -0.42 11.35
N VAL A 924 -40.21 0.03 10.09
CA VAL A 924 -39.77 -0.83 8.98
C VAL A 924 -38.24 -0.87 8.98
N MET A 925 -37.68 -2.07 9.09
CA MET A 925 -36.23 -2.26 9.20
C MET A 925 -35.58 -2.37 7.81
N SER A 926 -34.48 -1.64 7.61
CA SER A 926 -33.64 -1.78 6.41
C SER A 926 -32.77 -3.03 6.52
N LYS A 927 -32.59 -3.75 5.41
CA LYS A 927 -31.66 -4.89 5.33
C LYS A 927 -30.20 -4.46 5.24
N THR A 928 -29.91 -3.20 4.91
CA THR A 928 -28.56 -2.70 4.64
C THR A 928 -28.13 -1.57 5.57
N ALA A 929 -29.07 -0.77 6.07
CA ALA A 929 -28.79 0.36 6.94
C ALA A 929 -29.12 0.04 8.40
N SER A 930 -28.37 0.63 9.33
CA SER A 930 -28.69 0.57 10.75
C SER A 930 -29.84 1.53 11.11
N THR A 931 -30.67 1.13 12.07
CA THR A 931 -31.78 1.93 12.59
C THR A 931 -31.51 2.31 14.04
N LYS A 932 -31.62 3.60 14.37
CA LYS A 932 -31.34 4.12 15.71
C LYS A 932 -32.63 4.39 16.48
N PHE A 933 -32.72 3.83 17.68
CA PHE A 933 -33.77 4.09 18.64
C PHE A 933 -33.22 4.92 19.80
N ILE A 934 -33.94 5.98 20.17
CA ILE A 934 -33.64 6.81 21.34
C ILE A 934 -34.68 6.47 22.40
N ILE A 935 -34.22 5.99 23.55
CA ILE A 935 -35.05 5.58 24.68
C ILE A 935 -34.85 6.59 25.81
N ASN A 936 -35.94 7.22 26.22
CA ASN A 936 -36.00 8.12 27.36
C ASN A 936 -36.81 7.44 28.48
N ILE A 937 -36.31 7.44 29.71
CA ILE A 937 -37.05 6.97 30.90
C ILE A 937 -37.06 8.08 31.95
N THR A 938 -38.24 8.43 32.47
CA THR A 938 -38.37 9.42 33.55
C THR A 938 -38.09 8.79 34.92
N ASN A 939 -37.13 9.35 35.66
CA ASN A 939 -36.66 8.77 36.94
C ASN A 939 -37.72 8.73 38.06
N THR A 940 -38.77 9.55 37.99
CA THR A 940 -39.78 9.70 39.06
C THR A 940 -41.03 8.85 38.87
N GLY A 941 -41.36 8.46 37.63
CA GLY A 941 -42.60 7.74 37.31
C GLY A 941 -42.40 6.40 36.59
N GLY A 942 -41.22 6.16 36.01
CA GLY A 942 -40.97 5.00 35.15
C GLY A 942 -41.65 5.13 33.77
N GLU A 943 -42.09 6.32 33.38
CA GLU A 943 -42.64 6.54 32.04
C GLU A 943 -41.50 6.47 31.03
N PHE A 944 -41.69 5.73 29.95
CA PHE A 944 -40.72 5.60 28.87
C PHE A 944 -41.30 6.08 27.54
N GLU A 945 -40.41 6.66 26.74
CA GLU A 945 -40.67 7.06 25.36
C GLU A 945 -39.54 6.54 24.48
N ILE A 946 -39.91 5.88 23.38
CA ILE A 946 -38.98 5.41 22.35
C ILE A 946 -39.27 6.16 21.07
N SER A 947 -38.22 6.72 20.46
CA SER A 947 -38.30 7.43 19.19
C SER A 947 -37.33 6.88 18.14
N GLU A 948 -37.74 7.00 16.87
CA GLU A 948 -36.96 6.62 15.68
C GLU A 948 -37.14 7.72 14.61
N GLY A 949 -36.02 8.20 14.05
CA GLY A 949 -36.05 9.32 13.09
C GLY A 949 -36.66 10.61 13.67
N GLY A 950 -36.59 10.81 15.00
CA GLY A 950 -37.21 11.94 15.71
C GLY A 950 -38.72 11.80 15.96
N MET A 951 -39.35 10.70 15.55
CA MET A 951 -40.77 10.42 15.78
C MET A 951 -40.96 9.38 16.88
N VAL A 952 -41.96 9.57 17.75
CA VAL A 952 -42.30 8.63 18.82
C VAL A 952 -42.94 7.37 18.24
N VAL A 953 -42.37 6.21 18.55
CA VAL A 953 -42.84 4.89 18.07
C VAL A 953 -43.52 4.08 19.16
N CYS A 954 -43.07 4.20 20.42
CA CYS A 954 -43.63 3.46 21.54
C CYS A 954 -43.54 4.28 22.84
N THR A 955 -44.59 4.24 23.65
CA THR A 955 -44.66 4.91 24.96
C THR A 955 -45.29 3.99 25.98
N GLY A 956 -44.93 4.09 27.25
CA GLY A 956 -45.62 3.36 28.31
C GLY A 956 -45.00 3.65 29.67
N ARG A 957 -45.31 2.81 30.65
CA ARG A 957 -44.66 2.83 31.96
C ARG A 957 -43.93 1.52 32.19
N VAL A 958 -42.73 1.59 32.76
CA VAL A 958 -41.87 0.44 33.07
C VAL A 958 -41.28 0.59 34.47
N TYR A 959 -41.40 -0.45 35.29
CA TYR A 959 -40.82 -0.50 36.63
C TYR A 959 -40.48 -1.92 37.05
N SER A 960 -39.59 -2.07 38.03
CA SER A 960 -39.24 -3.37 38.61
C SER A 960 -40.06 -3.58 39.88
N PRO A 961 -40.92 -4.60 39.96
CA PRO A 961 -41.75 -4.88 41.14
C PRO A 961 -40.90 -5.44 42.30
N GLU A 962 -41.32 -5.19 43.55
CA GLU A 962 -40.62 -5.67 44.75
C GLU A 962 -40.89 -7.15 45.05
N ASN A 963 -42.10 -7.65 44.74
CA ASN A 963 -42.47 -9.07 44.85
C ASN A 963 -43.38 -9.44 43.67
N ILE A 964 -43.16 -10.62 43.08
CA ILE A 964 -44.01 -11.21 42.04
C ILE A 964 -44.62 -12.48 42.63
N ASP A 965 -45.95 -12.56 42.67
CA ASP A 965 -46.66 -13.77 43.07
C ASP A 965 -46.82 -14.70 41.85
N ASN A 966 -46.13 -15.85 41.90
CA ASN A 966 -46.13 -16.85 40.82
C ASN A 966 -47.04 -18.07 41.12
N THR A 967 -47.78 -18.08 42.23
CA THR A 967 -48.57 -19.25 42.67
C THR A 967 -49.68 -19.67 41.72
N ASP A 968 -50.33 -18.69 41.08
CA ASP A 968 -51.37 -18.90 40.07
C ASP A 968 -50.85 -19.67 38.83
N PHE A 969 -49.62 -19.38 38.39
CA PHE A 969 -48.99 -20.04 37.23
C PHE A 969 -48.76 -21.54 37.46
N GLU A 970 -48.31 -21.92 38.65
CA GLU A 970 -48.09 -23.34 39.02
C GLU A 970 -49.39 -24.15 39.05
N SER A 971 -50.52 -23.50 39.35
CA SER A 971 -51.83 -24.16 39.42
C SER A 971 -52.39 -24.49 38.03
N TYR A 972 -52.16 -23.62 37.04
CA TYR A 972 -52.57 -23.84 35.65
C TYR A 972 -51.77 -24.96 34.98
N LEU A 973 -50.46 -25.00 35.19
CA LEU A 973 -49.60 -26.05 34.63
C LEU A 973 -50.01 -27.47 35.09
N LYS A 974 -50.49 -27.61 36.33
CA LYS A 974 -50.90 -28.90 36.90
C LYS A 974 -52.24 -29.43 36.37
N THR A 975 -53.07 -28.58 35.74
CA THR A 975 -54.46 -28.91 35.40
C THR A 975 -54.70 -29.23 33.92
N SER A 976 -53.67 -29.25 33.07
CA SER A 976 -53.83 -29.35 31.62
C SER A 976 -53.19 -30.61 30.99
N ASP A 977 -53.99 -31.35 30.23
CA ASP A 977 -53.49 -32.42 29.36
C ASP A 977 -52.95 -31.81 28.06
N LEU A 978 -51.62 -31.68 27.98
CA LEU A 978 -50.88 -31.05 26.89
C LEU A 978 -50.17 -32.08 25.99
N LYS A 979 -50.41 -33.38 26.21
CA LYS A 979 -49.75 -34.45 25.44
C LYS A 979 -50.32 -34.65 24.04
N ASN A 980 -51.55 -34.19 23.77
CA ASN A 980 -52.26 -34.35 22.50
C ASN A 980 -52.84 -33.02 22.01
N LEU A 981 -52.00 -32.17 21.41
CA LEU A 981 -52.45 -30.92 20.78
C LEU A 981 -52.82 -31.14 19.30
N PRO A 982 -54.01 -30.70 18.86
CA PRO A 982 -54.53 -30.97 17.52
C PRO A 982 -53.85 -30.17 16.39
N LEU A 983 -53.33 -28.97 16.66
CA LEU A 983 -52.60 -28.17 15.67
C LEU A 983 -51.10 -28.31 15.88
N ASN A 984 -50.39 -28.73 14.84
CA ASN A 984 -48.92 -28.73 14.85
C ASN A 984 -48.37 -27.41 14.29
N LYS A 985 -47.06 -27.20 14.45
CA LYS A 985 -46.32 -26.04 13.90
C LYS A 985 -46.71 -25.67 12.46
N ASN A 986 -46.78 -26.65 11.56
CA ASN A 986 -47.03 -26.38 10.14
C ASN A 986 -48.46 -25.86 9.92
N ASP A 987 -49.44 -26.38 10.63
CA ASP A 987 -50.84 -25.93 10.55
C ASP A 987 -50.96 -24.47 11.02
N ILE A 988 -50.30 -24.14 12.13
CA ILE A 988 -50.33 -22.82 12.76
C ILE A 988 -49.70 -21.77 11.85
N TYR A 989 -48.47 -21.99 11.39
CA TYR A 989 -47.78 -21.00 10.56
C TYR A 989 -48.31 -20.95 9.12
N LYS A 990 -48.99 -21.99 8.64
CA LYS A 990 -49.78 -21.92 7.41
C LYS A 990 -50.96 -20.96 7.57
N GLU A 991 -51.71 -21.06 8.67
CA GLU A 991 -52.82 -20.15 8.96
C GLU A 991 -52.36 -18.71 9.16
N LEU A 992 -51.30 -18.49 9.95
CA LEU A 992 -50.73 -17.15 10.15
C LEU A 992 -50.23 -16.54 8.84
N LYS A 993 -49.56 -17.33 7.99
CA LYS A 993 -49.13 -16.87 6.66
C LYS A 993 -50.31 -16.48 5.77
N LEU A 994 -51.41 -17.22 5.80
CA LEU A 994 -52.64 -16.88 5.05
C LEU A 994 -53.25 -15.54 5.49
N ARG A 995 -53.00 -15.10 6.74
CA ARG A 995 -53.43 -13.80 7.27
C ARG A 995 -52.42 -12.67 7.04
N GLY A 996 -51.28 -12.95 6.38
CA GLY A 996 -50.23 -11.98 6.07
C GLY A 996 -49.05 -11.95 7.05
N TYR A 997 -48.95 -12.91 7.98
CA TYR A 997 -47.81 -13.01 8.88
C TYR A 997 -46.76 -13.98 8.32
N ASP A 998 -45.81 -13.43 7.57
CA ASP A 998 -44.71 -14.17 6.93
C ASP A 998 -43.55 -14.48 7.91
N TYR A 999 -43.86 -15.00 9.10
CA TYR A 999 -42.85 -15.32 10.11
C TYR A 999 -41.80 -16.31 9.56
N GLY A 1000 -40.54 -15.88 9.58
CA GLY A 1000 -39.37 -16.69 9.25
C GLY A 1000 -39.01 -17.67 10.37
N PRO A 1001 -38.07 -18.61 10.13
CA PRO A 1001 -37.81 -19.72 11.04
C PRO A 1001 -37.50 -19.35 12.49
N THR A 1002 -36.90 -18.17 12.73
CA THR A 1002 -36.57 -17.67 14.07
C THR A 1002 -37.81 -17.30 14.88
N PHE A 1003 -38.86 -16.73 14.26
CA PHE A 1003 -40.11 -16.33 14.92
C PHE A 1003 -41.19 -17.42 14.88
N GLN A 1004 -40.85 -18.62 14.41
CA GLN A 1004 -41.75 -19.77 14.39
C GLN A 1004 -41.64 -20.62 15.67
N GLY A 1005 -41.83 -20.00 16.83
CA GLY A 1005 -41.66 -20.61 18.15
C GLY A 1005 -42.83 -21.47 18.64
N VAL A 1006 -44.02 -21.38 18.06
CA VAL A 1006 -45.18 -22.19 18.46
C VAL A 1006 -45.05 -23.61 17.93
N ALA A 1007 -44.82 -24.58 18.83
CA ALA A 1007 -44.64 -25.98 18.48
C ALA A 1007 -45.96 -26.73 18.28
N GLY A 1008 -47.01 -26.34 19.02
CA GLY A 1008 -48.36 -26.87 18.88
C GLY A 1008 -49.38 -26.05 19.67
N SER A 1009 -50.66 -26.18 19.31
CA SER A 1009 -51.78 -25.45 19.92
C SER A 1009 -53.06 -26.29 19.90
N ASP A 1010 -54.00 -25.97 20.78
CA ASP A 1010 -55.40 -26.35 20.60
C ASP A 1010 -56.08 -25.52 19.49
N ILE A 1011 -57.28 -25.94 19.08
CA ILE A 1011 -58.03 -25.34 17.97
C ILE A 1011 -58.43 -23.89 18.29
N GLU A 1012 -58.69 -23.59 19.55
CA GLU A 1012 -59.14 -22.26 19.99
C GLU A 1012 -57.97 -21.29 20.22
N GLY A 1013 -56.71 -21.75 20.18
CA GLY A 1013 -55.54 -20.93 20.49
C GLY A 1013 -55.43 -20.56 21.97
N ASN A 1014 -56.15 -21.28 22.84
CA ASN A 1014 -56.20 -21.05 24.28
C ASN A 1014 -55.07 -21.77 25.02
N LYS A 1015 -54.44 -22.81 24.46
CA LYS A 1015 -53.31 -23.49 25.09
C LYS A 1015 -52.35 -24.06 24.07
N GLY A 1016 -51.07 -24.07 24.41
CA GLY A 1016 -50.07 -24.63 23.51
C GLY A 1016 -48.65 -24.69 24.06
N LEU A 1017 -47.74 -25.04 23.16
CA LEU A 1017 -46.33 -25.27 23.41
C LEU A 1017 -45.49 -24.21 22.69
N LEU A 1018 -44.63 -23.51 23.43
CA LEU A 1018 -43.71 -22.53 22.88
C LEU A 1018 -42.27 -22.97 23.05
N LYS A 1019 -41.45 -22.73 22.04
CA LYS A 1019 -40.03 -22.97 22.09
C LYS A 1019 -39.33 -21.75 22.71
N TRP A 1020 -38.52 -21.99 23.75
CA TRP A 1020 -37.58 -20.99 24.24
C TRP A 1020 -36.32 -20.96 23.36
N THR A 1021 -35.91 -19.78 22.91
CA THR A 1021 -34.80 -19.56 21.98
C THR A 1021 -33.69 -18.68 22.54
N ASP A 1022 -33.62 -18.52 23.87
CA ASP A 1022 -32.73 -17.57 24.57
C ASP A 1022 -32.91 -16.09 24.14
N GLU A 1023 -34.00 -15.77 23.43
CA GLU A 1023 -34.30 -14.44 22.91
C GLU A 1023 -35.68 -13.97 23.36
N TRP A 1024 -35.71 -13.01 24.29
CA TRP A 1024 -36.95 -12.47 24.85
C TRP A 1024 -37.88 -11.85 23.80
N VAL A 1025 -37.33 -11.18 22.77
CA VAL A 1025 -38.13 -10.58 21.69
C VAL A 1025 -38.93 -11.65 20.96
N VAL A 1026 -38.25 -12.75 20.60
CA VAL A 1026 -38.85 -13.89 19.90
C VAL A 1026 -39.88 -14.57 20.79
N PHE A 1027 -39.50 -14.88 22.04
CA PHE A 1027 -40.39 -15.59 22.94
C PHE A 1027 -41.67 -14.82 23.24
N LEU A 1028 -41.56 -13.53 23.58
CA LEU A 1028 -42.73 -12.68 23.82
C LEU A 1028 -43.58 -12.51 22.55
N ASP A 1029 -42.96 -12.40 21.37
CA ASP A 1029 -43.72 -12.30 20.11
C ASP A 1029 -44.48 -13.59 19.82
N THR A 1030 -43.84 -14.74 20.05
CA THR A 1030 -44.50 -16.05 19.89
C THR A 1030 -45.65 -16.27 20.87
N MET A 1031 -45.63 -15.62 22.05
CA MET A 1031 -46.80 -15.56 22.93
C MET A 1031 -47.93 -14.73 22.33
N LEU A 1032 -47.63 -13.59 21.71
CA LEU A 1032 -48.64 -12.78 21.01
C LEU A 1032 -49.31 -13.54 19.86
N GLN A 1033 -48.59 -14.45 19.20
CA GLN A 1033 -49.12 -15.27 18.11
C GLN A 1033 -50.32 -16.14 18.54
N PHE A 1034 -50.43 -16.56 19.80
CA PHE A 1034 -51.62 -17.26 20.31
C PHE A 1034 -52.87 -16.38 20.30
N THR A 1035 -52.73 -15.10 20.64
CA THR A 1035 -53.85 -14.15 20.59
C THR A 1035 -54.35 -13.93 19.16
N ILE A 1036 -53.45 -13.99 18.18
CA ILE A 1036 -53.77 -13.91 16.76
C ILE A 1036 -54.46 -15.21 16.31
N LEU A 1037 -53.94 -16.36 16.73
CA LEU A 1037 -54.48 -17.68 16.38
C LEU A 1037 -55.92 -17.86 16.90
N GLY A 1038 -56.19 -17.47 18.15
CA GLY A 1038 -57.53 -17.53 18.76
C GLY A 1038 -58.50 -16.45 18.28
N SER A 1039 -58.05 -15.48 17.49
CA SER A 1039 -58.92 -14.44 16.94
C SER A 1039 -59.77 -14.99 15.79
N PRO A 1040 -61.12 -14.84 15.84
CA PRO A 1040 -62.00 -15.24 14.74
C PRO A 1040 -61.89 -14.31 13.53
N LYS A 1041 -61.24 -13.14 13.67
CA LYS A 1041 -61.03 -12.19 12.57
C LYS A 1041 -59.88 -12.68 11.67
N ARG A 1042 -60.14 -12.86 10.38
CA ARG A 1042 -59.12 -13.20 9.36
C ARG A 1042 -58.30 -11.99 8.88
N ALA A 1043 -58.40 -10.84 9.54
CA ALA A 1043 -57.66 -9.63 9.19
C ALA A 1043 -56.27 -9.64 9.82
N LEU A 1044 -55.30 -9.05 9.13
CA LEU A 1044 -53.98 -8.78 9.68
C LEU A 1044 -54.09 -7.79 10.84
N CYS A 1045 -53.61 -8.19 12.02
CA CYS A 1045 -53.68 -7.43 13.27
C CYS A 1045 -52.27 -7.24 13.85
N LEU A 1046 -51.89 -6.00 14.13
CA LEU A 1046 -50.63 -5.68 14.83
C LEU A 1046 -50.91 -5.26 16.27
N PRO A 1047 -49.99 -5.54 17.22
CA PRO A 1047 -50.12 -5.04 18.59
C PRO A 1047 -50.08 -3.51 18.62
N THR A 1048 -51.10 -2.88 19.20
CA THR A 1048 -51.19 -1.42 19.35
C THR A 1048 -51.14 -0.97 20.81
N ARG A 1049 -51.60 -1.82 21.75
CA ARG A 1049 -51.61 -1.53 23.18
C ARG A 1049 -51.38 -2.77 24.02
N ILE A 1050 -50.60 -2.63 25.10
CA ILE A 1050 -50.42 -3.64 26.15
C ILE A 1050 -50.74 -2.97 27.48
N GLN A 1051 -51.87 -3.35 28.10
CA GLN A 1051 -52.30 -2.75 29.37
C GLN A 1051 -51.33 -3.08 30.50
N LYS A 1052 -50.89 -4.33 30.60
CA LYS A 1052 -49.90 -4.78 31.56
C LYS A 1052 -49.07 -5.92 30.97
N LEU A 1053 -47.81 -6.04 31.37
CA LEU A 1053 -46.99 -7.23 31.11
C LEU A 1053 -45.97 -7.33 32.22
N THR A 1054 -45.92 -8.46 32.91
CA THR A 1054 -44.91 -8.72 33.94
C THR A 1054 -44.03 -9.87 33.48
N VAL A 1055 -42.71 -9.69 33.56
CA VAL A 1055 -41.72 -10.73 33.21
C VAL A 1055 -40.79 -10.91 34.40
N ASP A 1056 -40.70 -12.15 34.88
CA ASP A 1056 -39.76 -12.57 35.91
C ASP A 1056 -38.69 -13.50 35.29
N PRO A 1057 -37.52 -12.98 34.91
CA PRO A 1057 -36.49 -13.78 34.26
C PRO A 1057 -35.84 -14.78 35.23
N ILE A 1058 -35.85 -14.51 36.54
CA ILE A 1058 -35.26 -15.37 37.57
C ILE A 1058 -36.13 -16.61 37.71
N TYR A 1059 -37.44 -16.41 37.86
CA TYR A 1059 -38.39 -17.52 37.90
C TYR A 1059 -38.38 -18.31 36.60
N HIS A 1060 -38.41 -17.64 35.44
CA HIS A 1060 -38.37 -18.30 34.13
C HIS A 1060 -37.14 -19.21 33.97
N LYS A 1061 -35.96 -18.76 34.38
CA LYS A 1061 -34.74 -19.57 34.35
C LYS A 1061 -34.85 -20.80 35.25
N SER A 1062 -35.29 -20.62 36.50
CA SER A 1062 -35.45 -21.73 37.44
C SER A 1062 -36.49 -22.77 36.95
N PHE A 1063 -37.55 -22.29 36.29
CA PHE A 1063 -38.59 -23.14 35.70
C PHE A 1063 -38.04 -23.98 34.54
N MET A 1064 -37.26 -23.37 33.65
CA MET A 1064 -36.60 -24.07 32.53
C MET A 1064 -35.60 -25.13 33.01
N GLU A 1065 -34.83 -24.84 34.06
CA GLU A 1065 -33.91 -25.79 34.68
C GLU A 1065 -34.65 -27.01 35.25
N ASN A 1066 -35.76 -26.80 35.95
CA ASN A 1066 -36.60 -27.87 36.50
C ASN A 1066 -37.26 -28.74 35.41
N LEU A 1067 -37.77 -28.12 34.33
CA LEU A 1067 -38.34 -28.84 33.19
C LEU A 1067 -37.31 -29.70 32.45
N SER A 1068 -36.08 -29.20 32.29
CA SER A 1068 -34.98 -29.94 31.66
C SER A 1068 -34.67 -31.24 32.41
N ILE A 1069 -34.74 -31.20 33.74
CA ILE A 1069 -34.54 -32.35 34.63
C ILE A 1069 -35.69 -33.37 34.47
N GLU A 1070 -36.94 -32.90 34.42
CA GLU A 1070 -38.13 -33.75 34.32
C GLU A 1070 -38.24 -34.47 32.96
N TYR A 1071 -37.73 -33.86 31.89
CA TYR A 1071 -37.81 -34.38 30.51
C TYR A 1071 -36.46 -34.83 29.91
N GLN A 1072 -35.47 -35.19 30.75
CA GLN A 1072 -34.16 -35.73 30.34
C GLN A 1072 -33.45 -34.91 29.25
N GLY A 1073 -33.49 -33.58 29.33
CA GLY A 1073 -32.79 -32.68 28.41
C GLY A 1073 -33.29 -32.69 26.95
N LYS A 1074 -34.47 -33.27 26.66
CA LYS A 1074 -34.96 -33.42 25.28
C LYS A 1074 -35.80 -32.25 24.74
N PHE A 1075 -36.20 -31.28 25.55
CA PHE A 1075 -37.11 -30.21 25.10
C PHE A 1075 -36.83 -28.84 25.73
N ASN A 1076 -36.65 -27.80 24.88
CA ASN A 1076 -36.70 -26.37 25.26
C ASN A 1076 -38.14 -25.83 25.07
N ILE A 1077 -39.14 -26.52 25.64
CA ILE A 1077 -40.55 -26.21 25.41
C ILE A 1077 -41.19 -25.71 26.71
N VAL A 1078 -41.74 -24.50 26.66
CA VAL A 1078 -42.51 -23.85 27.72
C VAL A 1078 -43.99 -24.07 27.45
N PHE A 1079 -44.72 -24.47 28.48
CA PHE A 1079 -46.18 -24.65 28.46
C PHE A 1079 -46.89 -23.32 28.75
N ILE A 1080 -47.91 -22.98 27.97
CA ILE A 1080 -48.75 -21.79 28.24
C ILE A 1080 -50.23 -22.16 28.13
N ILE A 1081 -51.01 -21.72 29.11
CA ILE A 1081 -52.48 -21.75 29.13
C ILE A 1081 -53.00 -20.31 29.19
N LEU A 1082 -53.86 -19.96 28.26
CA LEU A 1082 -54.60 -18.70 28.15
C LEU A 1082 -56.08 -18.99 28.41
N THR A 1083 -56.59 -18.67 29.60
CA THR A 1083 -58.05 -18.71 29.86
C THR A 1083 -58.68 -17.34 29.57
N CYS A 1084 -59.40 -17.28 28.45
CA CYS A 1084 -60.40 -16.29 27.99
C CYS A 1084 -60.13 -14.77 28.16
N PHE A 1085 -59.74 -14.14 27.05
CA PHE A 1085 -60.11 -12.76 26.72
C PHE A 1085 -61.58 -12.72 26.24
N SER A 1086 -62.55 -12.41 27.11
CA SER A 1086 -63.96 -12.23 26.70
C SER A 1086 -64.34 -10.75 26.60
N PHE A 1087 -64.86 -10.33 25.45
CA PHE A 1087 -65.55 -9.05 25.26
C PHE A 1087 -66.85 -9.02 26.11
N LEU A 1088 -66.96 -8.04 27.03
CA LEU A 1088 -68.02 -7.74 28.05
C LEU A 1088 -69.48 -7.70 27.52
N PRO A 1089 -70.58 -7.81 28.35
CA PRO A 1089 -70.78 -7.07 29.62
C PRO A 1089 -71.58 -7.73 30.80
N LYS A 1090 -71.38 -7.16 32.01
CA LYS A 1090 -72.15 -7.24 33.29
C LYS A 1090 -71.73 -8.24 34.40
N MET A 1091 -71.25 -7.63 35.50
CA MET A 1091 -71.25 -7.99 36.93
C MET A 1091 -70.72 -9.35 37.45
N GLN A 1092 -69.71 -9.21 38.35
CA GLN A 1092 -69.31 -10.07 39.51
C GLN A 1092 -68.72 -11.45 39.16
N GLN A 1093 -67.60 -11.94 39.72
CA GLN A 1093 -66.85 -11.71 40.97
C GLN A 1093 -65.40 -12.26 40.78
N PHE A 1094 -64.45 -11.79 41.60
CA PHE A 1094 -63.06 -12.24 41.80
C PHE A 1094 -62.55 -13.49 41.05
N CYS A 1095 -61.47 -13.34 40.26
CA CYS A 1095 -60.46 -14.39 40.04
C CYS A 1095 -59.15 -13.78 39.51
N THR A 1096 -58.09 -13.87 40.32
CA THR A 1096 -56.67 -13.61 40.01
C THR A 1096 -56.13 -14.68 39.08
N MET A 1097 -55.26 -14.36 38.10
CA MET A 1097 -54.16 -15.20 37.58
C MET A 1097 -53.15 -14.41 36.71
N ALA A 1098 -51.89 -14.85 36.75
CA ALA A 1098 -50.70 -14.25 36.15
C ALA A 1098 -50.71 -14.22 34.60
N PHE A 1099 -50.17 -13.13 34.05
CA PHE A 1099 -50.22 -12.64 32.65
C PHE A 1099 -51.52 -11.93 32.24
N HIS A 1100 -51.66 -10.67 32.68
CA HIS A 1100 -52.63 -9.72 32.12
C HIS A 1100 -52.11 -9.06 30.84
N LEU A 1101 -52.07 -9.74 29.70
CA LEU A 1101 -52.24 -9.00 28.44
C LEU A 1101 -53.74 -8.70 28.33
N ASN A 1102 -54.11 -7.43 28.20
CA ASN A 1102 -55.42 -7.01 27.69
C ASN A 1102 -55.09 -6.18 26.45
N ILE A 1103 -55.15 -6.80 25.28
CA ILE A 1103 -55.02 -6.13 23.97
C ILE A 1103 -56.45 -5.82 23.51
N HIS A 1104 -56.74 -4.55 23.28
CA HIS A 1104 -57.99 -4.11 22.64
C HIS A 1104 -57.77 -3.85 21.16
#